data_AF-A0A6L3NA89-F1
#
_entry.id   AF-A0A6L3NA89-F1
#
_cell.length_a   1.000
_cell.length_b   1.000
_cell.length_c   1.000
_cell.angle_alpha   90.00
_cell.angle_beta   90.00
_cell.angle_gamma   90.00
#
_symmetry.space_group_name_H-M   'P 1'
#
loop_
_entity.id
_entity.type
_entity.pdbx_description
1 polymer ?
#
loop_
_entity_poly.entity_id
_entity_poly.type
_entity_poly.pdbx_seq_one_letter_code
_entity_poly.pdbx_strand_id
1 'polypeptide(L)'
;LRVAALGAALAALSAGSAYASTCGNGSAVASGGSCALGSVSPTVNDNLAGATTVSGGDTVGVTGAWTGAAGDPGYTLTPIGNTTIVSGNPNQPLLSLGGKTQSVSTPDTITGTHAAIATYNSSAFAASTAGSTNVPVYHDVNGNQYVNLRIGTVDNTGGTLNVSIGNPANAPGAPGNAISIAPKQTDLTFADGTGTAKSVVNWNSRNQVWLGTGDYLANGGAVGNLQLDVPAYAGTFTAFDGSTWTVTDAASLAAYNDFLVRSIQSGALGSQAAYDTAFSQAVTFSQETFQYANHVSAGDKNTLPIDHLSAMHGTGAKATLQIGKDGQIDFRGTDTIVSSSAVLAENGAHFVNDGRLSGDFTLVRLLSGASGVNNGTISSGYASGDNVDTSSSAPPDNFGFHAYTEGNGVYASGTGTSFVNNGVMNVGAWTLDGNRPDLQNYAVAVTSGANASNAGTINVGVNATTLDSQVIGGFAAGGTFTNAAGGTIYLGRAAQYGPGAATNDVALAAHSYGILLGASGTASNLGSIVIGSQTQNGAGMASIGSSSGTLLNAGTIAVNGAAAGTPFANVGMLAANSAATVTNTGTITLNGVNGIGLMVIGTGATATAATSTGTINVAGGLDPASDTRNYGVWAEGPRAKATVDGALNLTGNGAIGVHARSGATINVGANAVPAFMSGTNQIGFYAYGAGSTINVAARHLSVDTDDSTLFRIAGGATYTGASAAGTLTTDVNGQRARGVLATGAGTTLSTGHATYNVNGANGIAVAVEGGATGTIDSGATIDLNAAGATAGTVDGQAHALTGANAGTPVATTLTNNAAVASSTAGVTGFVAQNLGTLENRNTVLLTGAGSTGVVVGTLGTVNNASAIRVSNGTGALVQGASATLANAGTIEADDGIAGVHLTGSGASVALSGAGTVVANGSADGVLIDSTVSGGGIAAGATSIAAGGTGKGIDNLGTSTTIVLSGTQIGTTGNGADGLSSTGAGAR
;
A
#
# COMPACT_ATOMS: atom_id res chain seq x y z
N LEU A 1 -27.78 13.84 100.54
CA LEU A 1 -28.46 15.11 100.87
C LEU A 1 -28.29 16.07 99.69
N ARG A 2 -29.41 16.60 99.17
CA ARG A 2 -29.65 17.93 98.54
C ARG A 2 -28.52 18.59 97.70
N VAL A 3 -28.68 18.77 96.38
CA VAL A 3 -29.38 19.85 95.61
C VAL A 3 -28.46 21.02 95.16
N ALA A 4 -28.56 21.34 93.84
CA ALA A 4 -28.38 22.62 93.10
C ALA A 4 -27.01 23.11 92.56
N ALA A 5 -26.82 22.90 91.25
CA ALA A 5 -26.69 23.86 90.13
C ALA A 5 -25.62 25.00 90.13
N LEU A 6 -24.73 25.03 89.11
CA LEU A 6 -24.79 25.85 87.88
C LEU A 6 -23.48 25.73 87.06
N GLY A 7 -23.57 25.66 85.72
CA GLY A 7 -22.46 26.00 84.82
C GLY A 7 -22.23 25.10 83.59
N ALA A 8 -23.21 25.01 82.68
CA ALA A 8 -23.00 24.52 81.31
C ALA A 8 -23.18 25.68 80.32
N ALA A 9 -22.18 25.93 79.47
CA ALA A 9 -22.32 26.73 78.26
C ALA A 9 -21.59 26.03 77.11
N LEU A 10 -22.41 25.46 76.24
CA LEU A 10 -22.09 24.86 74.96
C LEU A 10 -21.98 26.00 73.92
N ALA A 11 -20.89 26.06 73.16
CA ALA A 11 -20.84 26.85 71.92
C ALA A 11 -20.72 25.88 70.74
N ALA A 12 -21.87 25.45 70.25
CA ALA A 12 -22.02 24.92 68.90
C ALA A 12 -21.86 26.09 67.92
N LEU A 13 -20.79 26.12 67.14
CA LEU A 13 -20.82 26.82 65.86
C LEU A 13 -21.55 25.91 64.88
N SER A 14 -22.76 26.33 64.54
CA SER A 14 -23.58 25.81 63.46
C SER A 14 -22.79 25.78 62.14
N ALA A 15 -22.64 24.58 61.56
CA ALA A 15 -22.52 24.45 60.11
C ALA A 15 -23.83 24.98 59.52
N GLY A 16 -23.80 26.22 59.03
CA GLY A 16 -24.91 26.80 58.29
C GLY A 16 -25.13 26.00 57.01
N SER A 17 -26.39 25.67 56.74
CA SER A 17 -26.87 25.04 55.53
C SER A 17 -26.33 25.78 54.30
N ALA A 18 -25.52 25.12 53.47
CA ALA A 18 -25.14 25.67 52.18
C ALA A 18 -26.40 25.83 51.33
N TYR A 19 -26.79 27.08 51.05
CA TYR A 19 -27.85 27.37 50.10
C TYR A 19 -27.39 26.90 48.71
N ALA A 20 -28.06 25.90 48.14
CA ALA A 20 -27.83 25.50 46.76
C ALA A 20 -28.29 26.64 45.85
N SER A 21 -27.34 27.41 45.32
CA SER A 21 -27.59 28.36 44.24
C SER A 21 -28.06 27.63 42.97
N THR A 22 -28.80 28.29 42.08
CA THR A 22 -29.27 27.70 40.82
C THR A 22 -28.52 28.35 39.66
N CYS A 23 -27.79 27.54 38.87
CA CYS A 23 -27.22 27.98 37.61
C CYS A 23 -28.33 28.26 36.60
N GLY A 24 -28.23 29.35 35.83
CA GLY A 24 -29.20 29.72 34.80
C GLY A 24 -30.25 30.77 35.21
N ASN A 25 -30.43 31.06 36.50
CA ASN A 25 -31.37 32.11 36.97
C ASN A 25 -30.68 33.40 37.46
N GLY A 26 -29.34 33.47 37.37
CA GLY A 26 -28.54 34.63 37.80
C GLY A 26 -28.20 34.69 39.29
N SER A 27 -28.48 33.64 40.07
CA SER A 27 -28.11 33.58 41.50
C SER A 27 -26.59 33.49 41.68
N ALA A 28 -26.03 34.27 42.61
CA ALA A 28 -24.62 34.18 42.96
C ALA A 28 -24.31 32.85 43.68
N VAL A 29 -23.18 32.22 43.33
CA VAL A 29 -22.68 31.03 44.02
C VAL A 29 -21.78 31.48 45.18
N ALA A 30 -22.00 30.93 46.38
CA ALA A 30 -21.11 31.18 47.50
C ALA A 30 -19.74 30.53 47.26
N SER A 31 -18.66 31.13 47.78
CA SER A 31 -17.30 30.59 47.63
C SER A 31 -17.19 29.16 48.17
N GLY A 32 -16.56 28.28 47.40
CA GLY A 32 -16.46 26.85 47.67
C GLY A 32 -17.75 26.06 47.42
N GLY A 33 -18.81 26.69 46.91
CA GLY A 33 -20.14 26.13 46.77
C GLY A 33 -20.39 25.39 45.45
N SER A 34 -21.63 24.93 45.28
CA SER A 34 -22.12 24.36 44.03
C SER A 34 -23.40 25.04 43.58
N CYS A 35 -23.59 25.17 42.27
CA CYS A 35 -24.87 25.47 41.68
C CYS A 35 -25.51 24.19 41.12
N ALA A 36 -26.83 24.05 41.28
CA ALA A 36 -27.60 23.07 40.52
C ALA A 36 -28.09 23.74 39.22
N LEU A 37 -27.98 23.06 38.07
CA LEU A 37 -28.55 23.54 36.81
C LEU A 37 -30.06 23.72 36.95
N GLY A 38 -30.53 24.95 36.71
CA GLY A 38 -31.94 25.28 36.59
C GLY A 38 -32.46 25.09 35.17
N SER A 39 -33.66 25.60 34.90
CA SER A 39 -34.20 25.64 33.54
C SER A 39 -33.40 26.65 32.70
N VAL A 40 -32.77 26.18 31.63
CA VAL A 40 -32.02 26.97 30.66
C VAL A 40 -32.85 27.10 29.38
N SER A 41 -33.01 28.31 28.84
CA SER A 41 -33.78 28.54 27.61
C SER A 41 -33.13 29.57 26.68
N PRO A 42 -33.35 29.46 25.36
CA PRO A 42 -32.77 30.40 24.39
C PRO A 42 -33.37 31.81 24.48
N THR A 43 -34.47 32.00 25.20
CA THR A 43 -35.11 33.30 25.39
C THR A 43 -34.63 34.03 26.65
N VAL A 44 -33.92 33.34 27.55
CA VAL A 44 -33.50 33.89 28.85
C VAL A 44 -31.98 33.89 29.00
N ASN A 45 -31.29 32.89 28.46
CA ASN A 45 -29.88 32.63 28.75
C ASN A 45 -28.92 33.03 27.61
N ASP A 46 -29.22 34.11 26.92
CA ASP A 46 -28.30 34.70 25.94
C ASP A 46 -27.25 35.59 26.63
N ASN A 47 -26.13 35.82 25.94
CA ASN A 47 -25.11 36.79 26.33
C ASN A 47 -24.64 36.61 27.78
N LEU A 48 -24.30 35.36 28.12
CA LEU A 48 -23.82 34.94 29.44
C LEU A 48 -24.86 35.06 30.58
N ALA A 49 -26.13 35.37 30.27
CA ALA A 49 -27.16 35.49 31.29
C ALA A 49 -27.37 34.17 32.04
N GLY A 50 -27.20 34.21 33.36
CA GLY A 50 -27.33 33.04 34.24
C GLY A 50 -26.08 32.16 34.34
N ALA A 51 -24.98 32.54 33.69
CA ALA A 51 -23.70 31.85 33.81
C ALA A 51 -23.10 31.98 35.21
N THR A 52 -22.50 30.90 35.72
CA THR A 52 -21.70 30.96 36.94
C THR A 52 -20.32 31.54 36.65
N THR A 53 -19.86 32.48 37.48
CA THR A 53 -18.50 33.03 37.39
C THR A 53 -17.67 32.59 38.59
N VAL A 54 -16.52 31.99 38.34
CA VAL A 54 -15.52 31.58 39.34
C VAL A 54 -14.36 32.59 39.27
N SER A 55 -13.98 33.13 40.42
CA SER A 55 -12.99 34.20 40.53
C SER A 55 -12.17 34.05 41.82
N GLY A 56 -11.04 34.74 41.92
CA GLY A 56 -10.24 34.86 43.14
C GLY A 56 -9.60 33.57 43.63
N GLY A 57 -9.41 32.58 42.77
CA GLY A 57 -8.90 31.25 43.14
C GLY A 57 -9.96 30.31 43.73
N ASP A 58 -11.24 30.68 43.67
CA ASP A 58 -12.35 29.91 44.21
C ASP A 58 -12.56 28.58 43.48
N THR A 59 -13.29 27.66 44.11
CA THR A 59 -13.68 26.38 43.50
C THR A 59 -15.19 26.21 43.55
N VAL A 60 -15.82 26.08 42.37
CA VAL A 60 -17.27 25.99 42.24
C VAL A 60 -17.69 24.74 41.45
N GLY A 61 -18.74 24.07 41.90
CA GLY A 61 -19.36 22.95 41.19
C GLY A 61 -20.60 23.34 40.38
N VAL A 62 -20.77 22.78 39.18
CA VAL A 62 -22.02 22.78 38.40
C VAL A 62 -22.58 21.37 38.39
N THR A 63 -23.78 21.18 38.92
CA THR A 63 -24.39 19.86 39.14
C THR A 63 -25.83 19.79 38.67
N GLY A 64 -26.42 18.59 38.63
CA GLY A 64 -27.84 18.39 38.30
C GLY A 64 -28.09 17.94 36.87
N ALA A 65 -29.32 17.52 36.56
CA ALA A 65 -29.69 17.03 35.24
C ALA A 65 -29.87 18.18 34.24
N TRP A 66 -29.44 17.98 32.99
CA TRP A 66 -29.78 18.91 31.91
C TRP A 66 -31.28 18.87 31.62
N THR A 67 -31.94 20.02 31.72
CA THR A 67 -33.37 20.21 31.40
C THR A 67 -33.59 21.38 30.45
N GLY A 68 -32.51 21.86 29.81
CA GLY A 68 -32.58 23.00 28.90
C GLY A 68 -33.36 22.66 27.64
N ALA A 69 -34.08 23.65 27.10
CA ALA A 69 -34.79 23.50 25.83
C ALA A 69 -33.79 23.30 24.68
N ALA A 70 -34.12 22.46 23.70
CA ALA A 70 -33.28 22.27 22.53
C ALA A 70 -33.12 23.54 21.69
N GLY A 71 -34.14 24.39 21.66
CA GLY A 71 -34.19 25.52 20.74
C GLY A 71 -34.49 25.09 19.31
N ASP A 72 -34.35 26.02 18.38
CA ASP A 72 -34.54 25.85 16.94
C ASP A 72 -33.18 26.04 16.23
N PRO A 73 -32.68 25.04 15.48
CA PRO A 73 -31.42 25.12 14.75
C PRO A 73 -31.42 26.20 13.66
N GLY A 74 -32.58 26.76 13.32
CA GLY A 74 -32.73 27.80 12.30
C GLY A 74 -32.80 27.24 10.88
N TYR A 75 -32.92 25.93 10.71
CA TYR A 75 -33.11 25.33 9.41
C TYR A 75 -33.93 24.04 9.48
N THR A 76 -34.54 23.69 8.35
CA THR A 76 -35.13 22.37 8.12
C THR A 76 -34.44 21.73 6.92
N LEU A 77 -33.93 20.50 7.07
CA LEU A 77 -33.46 19.71 5.93
C LEU A 77 -34.64 19.38 5.04
N THR A 78 -34.64 19.94 3.83
CA THR A 78 -35.73 19.80 2.87
C THR A 78 -35.13 19.40 1.52
N PRO A 79 -35.70 18.42 0.81
CA PRO A 79 -35.30 18.14 -0.57
C PRO A 79 -35.41 19.42 -1.40
N ILE A 80 -34.36 19.83 -2.10
CA ILE A 80 -34.33 21.12 -2.82
C ILE A 80 -35.49 21.27 -3.82
N GLY A 81 -36.02 20.17 -4.36
CA GLY A 81 -37.19 20.16 -5.24
C GLY A 81 -38.50 20.61 -4.58
N ASN A 82 -38.55 20.58 -3.24
CA ASN A 82 -39.67 21.05 -2.43
C ASN A 82 -39.45 22.47 -1.89
N THR A 83 -38.38 23.14 -2.30
CA THR A 83 -38.03 24.51 -1.88
C THR A 83 -38.41 25.53 -2.96
N THR A 84 -38.26 26.82 -2.66
CA THR A 84 -38.36 27.87 -3.69
C THR A 84 -37.05 27.94 -4.45
N ILE A 85 -37.00 27.31 -5.62
CA ILE A 85 -35.80 27.26 -6.45
C ILE A 85 -35.55 28.63 -7.08
N VAL A 86 -34.35 29.15 -6.90
CA VAL A 86 -33.86 30.40 -7.50
C VAL A 86 -33.17 30.10 -8.83
N SER A 87 -32.31 29.07 -8.87
CA SER A 87 -31.66 28.60 -10.08
C SER A 87 -31.32 27.11 -10.02
N GLY A 88 -31.22 26.47 -11.19
CA GLY A 88 -30.97 25.03 -11.33
C GLY A 88 -32.25 24.24 -11.64
N ASN A 89 -32.07 23.03 -12.16
CA ASN A 89 -33.17 22.13 -12.55
C ASN A 89 -33.38 21.04 -11.48
N PRO A 90 -34.48 21.01 -10.73
CA PRO A 90 -34.69 19.96 -9.71
C PRO A 90 -34.85 18.56 -10.30
N ASN A 91 -35.19 18.44 -11.58
CA ASN A 91 -35.26 17.15 -12.27
C ASN A 91 -33.90 16.74 -12.86
N GLN A 92 -32.83 17.51 -12.61
CA GLN A 92 -31.50 17.16 -13.08
C GLN A 92 -31.10 15.80 -12.53
N PRO A 93 -30.81 14.79 -13.38
CA PRO A 93 -30.37 13.49 -12.92
C PRO A 93 -29.08 13.59 -12.13
N LEU A 94 -28.96 12.79 -11.08
CA LEU A 94 -27.74 12.60 -10.31
C LEU A 94 -27.37 11.11 -10.27
N LEU A 95 -26.11 10.84 -9.98
CA LEU A 95 -25.55 9.50 -9.95
C LEU A 95 -24.57 9.35 -8.80
N SER A 96 -24.79 8.34 -7.97
CA SER A 96 -23.81 7.85 -6.99
C SER A 96 -23.21 6.55 -7.50
N LEU A 97 -21.88 6.43 -7.48
CA LEU A 97 -21.15 5.27 -8.01
C LEU A 97 -20.73 4.25 -6.92
N GLY A 98 -20.87 4.61 -5.65
CA GLY A 98 -20.18 3.87 -4.57
C GLY A 98 -18.65 4.00 -4.63
N GLY A 99 -17.96 3.24 -3.79
CA GLY A 99 -16.49 3.24 -3.74
C GLY A 99 -15.84 2.55 -4.93
N LYS A 100 -14.76 3.13 -5.46
CA LYS A 100 -13.87 2.46 -6.41
C LYS A 100 -12.87 1.58 -5.66
N THR A 101 -13.40 0.62 -4.88
CA THR A 101 -12.60 -0.27 -4.04
C THR A 101 -12.97 -1.74 -4.25
N GLN A 102 -13.68 -2.07 -5.33
CA GLN A 102 -13.85 -3.46 -5.72
C GLN A 102 -12.55 -3.91 -6.39
N SER A 103 -11.87 -4.89 -5.78
CA SER A 103 -10.69 -5.49 -6.39
C SER A 103 -11.09 -6.51 -7.45
N VAL A 104 -10.67 -6.28 -8.69
CA VAL A 104 -10.86 -7.19 -9.80
C VAL A 104 -9.50 -7.68 -10.28
N SER A 105 -9.34 -9.01 -10.31
CA SER A 105 -8.14 -9.66 -10.82
C SER A 105 -8.03 -9.51 -12.34
N THR A 106 -6.83 -9.20 -12.84
CA THR A 106 -6.48 -9.18 -14.26
C THR A 106 -5.17 -9.91 -14.51
N PRO A 107 -5.00 -10.63 -15.63
CA PRO A 107 -3.70 -11.15 -16.03
C PRO A 107 -2.66 -10.03 -16.13
N ASP A 108 -1.58 -10.14 -15.36
CA ASP A 108 -0.47 -9.18 -15.43
C ASP A 108 0.57 -9.67 -16.43
N THR A 109 0.68 -8.99 -17.56
CA THR A 109 1.66 -9.30 -18.62
C THR A 109 3.12 -9.20 -18.16
N ILE A 110 3.40 -8.49 -17.07
CA ILE A 110 4.75 -8.27 -16.56
C ILE A 110 5.21 -9.47 -15.76
N THR A 111 4.35 -9.98 -14.88
CA THR A 111 4.65 -11.08 -13.98
C THR A 111 4.18 -12.43 -14.54
N GLY A 112 3.24 -12.42 -15.48
CA GLY A 112 2.53 -13.61 -15.94
C GLY A 112 1.67 -14.25 -14.84
N THR A 113 1.33 -13.49 -13.80
CA THR A 113 0.39 -13.84 -12.73
C THR A 113 -0.84 -12.93 -12.84
N HIS A 114 -1.36 -12.44 -11.70
CA HIS A 114 -2.45 -11.50 -11.66
C HIS A 114 -2.06 -10.20 -10.95
N ALA A 115 -2.75 -9.12 -11.32
CA ALA A 115 -2.75 -7.84 -10.60
C ALA A 115 -4.19 -7.48 -10.18
N ALA A 116 -4.31 -6.66 -9.15
CA ALA A 116 -5.58 -6.10 -8.70
C ALA A 116 -5.83 -4.74 -9.36
N ILE A 117 -6.98 -4.57 -10.01
CA ILE A 117 -7.47 -3.29 -10.53
C ILE A 117 -8.68 -2.85 -9.70
N ALA A 118 -8.71 -1.57 -9.33
CA ALA A 118 -9.80 -1.00 -8.57
C ALA A 118 -10.93 -0.57 -9.51
N THR A 119 -12.09 -1.19 -9.34
CA THR A 119 -13.30 -0.90 -10.11
C THR A 119 -14.42 -0.40 -9.19
N TYR A 120 -15.42 0.21 -9.80
CA TYR A 120 -16.70 0.40 -9.16
C TYR A 120 -17.50 -0.90 -9.16
N ASN A 121 -18.28 -1.11 -8.10
CA ASN A 121 -19.30 -2.15 -8.07
C ASN A 121 -20.60 -1.61 -8.67
N SER A 122 -21.02 -2.15 -9.81
CA SER A 122 -22.24 -1.74 -10.51
C SER A 122 -23.50 -1.81 -9.64
N SER A 123 -23.56 -2.69 -8.62
CA SER A 123 -24.70 -2.78 -7.70
C SER A 123 -24.81 -1.59 -6.75
N ALA A 124 -23.76 -0.78 -6.63
CA ALA A 124 -23.75 0.45 -5.84
C ALA A 124 -24.22 1.67 -6.64
N PHE A 125 -24.48 1.53 -7.95
CA PHE A 125 -24.94 2.63 -8.78
C PHE A 125 -26.37 3.00 -8.42
N ALA A 126 -26.54 4.22 -7.93
CA ALA A 126 -27.84 4.76 -7.54
C ALA A 126 -28.13 6.03 -8.33
N ALA A 127 -29.22 6.00 -9.09
CA ALA A 127 -29.76 7.20 -9.73
C ALA A 127 -30.64 7.97 -8.73
N SER A 128 -30.54 9.29 -8.76
CA SER A 128 -31.44 10.19 -8.06
C SER A 128 -31.65 11.45 -8.89
N THR A 129 -32.27 12.48 -8.31
CA THR A 129 -32.36 13.79 -8.95
C THR A 129 -31.86 14.87 -7.99
N ALA A 130 -31.41 15.99 -8.54
CA ALA A 130 -31.02 17.15 -7.75
C ALA A 130 -32.10 17.52 -6.73
N GLY A 131 -33.37 17.48 -7.15
CA GLY A 131 -34.55 17.76 -6.33
C GLY A 131 -34.70 16.89 -5.08
N SER A 132 -34.13 15.68 -5.06
CA SER A 132 -34.14 14.78 -3.90
C SER A 132 -33.04 15.07 -2.87
N THR A 133 -32.07 15.93 -3.21
CA THR A 133 -30.96 16.28 -2.31
C THR A 133 -31.47 17.20 -1.21
N ASN A 134 -31.26 16.81 0.05
CA ASN A 134 -31.60 17.64 1.20
C ASN A 134 -30.68 18.86 1.28
N VAL A 135 -31.28 20.04 1.42
CA VAL A 135 -30.60 21.30 1.72
C VAL A 135 -31.15 21.91 3.01
N PRO A 136 -30.32 22.65 3.77
CA PRO A 136 -30.80 23.38 4.93
C PRO A 136 -31.60 24.61 4.47
N VAL A 137 -32.94 24.56 4.55
CA VAL A 137 -33.79 25.73 4.30
C VAL A 137 -33.91 26.53 5.58
N TYR A 138 -33.41 27.76 5.56
CA TYR A 138 -33.34 28.61 6.74
C TYR A 138 -34.61 29.43 6.96
N HIS A 139 -35.01 29.54 8.23
CA HIS A 139 -36.21 30.24 8.69
C HIS A 139 -35.95 31.06 9.96
N ASP A 140 -36.86 31.97 10.30
CA ASP A 140 -36.80 32.76 11.54
C ASP A 140 -36.95 31.88 12.77
N VAL A 141 -35.98 31.95 13.69
CA VAL A 141 -36.05 31.22 14.97
C VAL A 141 -36.87 31.97 16.02
N ASN A 142 -37.23 33.24 15.77
CA ASN A 142 -38.09 34.04 16.65
C ASN A 142 -37.60 34.07 18.10
N GLY A 143 -36.27 34.17 18.29
CA GLY A 143 -35.62 34.16 19.59
C GLY A 143 -35.31 32.77 20.17
N ASN A 144 -35.79 31.68 19.55
CA ASN A 144 -35.63 30.31 20.03
C ASN A 144 -34.27 29.67 19.71
N GLN A 145 -33.21 30.46 19.58
CA GLN A 145 -31.84 29.98 19.38
C GLN A 145 -30.94 30.61 20.46
N TYR A 146 -30.00 29.85 21.01
CA TYR A 146 -29.09 30.38 22.03
C TYR A 146 -28.03 31.25 21.37
N VAL A 147 -27.72 32.40 21.96
CA VAL A 147 -26.62 33.28 21.52
C VAL A 147 -25.69 33.52 22.69
N ASN A 148 -24.44 33.10 22.58
CA ASN A 148 -23.44 33.28 23.64
C ASN A 148 -23.92 32.72 24.99
N LEU A 149 -24.41 31.48 24.96
CA LEU A 149 -24.76 30.72 26.15
C LEU A 149 -23.48 30.31 26.89
N ARG A 150 -23.54 30.30 28.23
CA ARG A 150 -22.45 29.86 29.10
C ARG A 150 -23.05 29.26 30.38
N ILE A 151 -22.63 28.05 30.75
CA ILE A 151 -22.99 27.45 32.05
C ILE A 151 -22.02 27.88 33.15
N GLY A 152 -20.74 28.07 32.81
CA GLY A 152 -19.75 28.57 33.75
C GLY A 152 -18.48 29.14 33.11
N THR A 153 -17.94 30.17 33.74
CA THR A 153 -16.69 30.85 33.38
C THR A 153 -15.77 30.88 34.58
N VAL A 154 -14.50 30.53 34.40
CA VAL A 154 -13.41 30.88 35.32
C VAL A 154 -12.70 32.09 34.75
N ASP A 155 -12.76 33.22 35.45
CA ASP A 155 -12.19 34.48 34.95
C ASP A 155 -10.66 34.56 35.13
N ASN A 156 -10.05 35.64 34.64
CA ASN A 156 -8.60 35.85 34.68
C ASN A 156 -7.99 36.01 36.08
N THR A 157 -8.80 36.07 37.13
CA THR A 157 -8.32 36.07 38.52
C THR A 157 -8.11 34.66 39.06
N GLY A 158 -8.50 33.63 38.30
CA GLY A 158 -8.24 32.23 38.56
C GLY A 158 -9.30 31.54 39.41
N GLY A 159 -9.23 30.20 39.45
CA GLY A 159 -10.15 29.32 40.16
C GLY A 159 -10.34 27.97 39.49
N THR A 160 -11.32 27.20 39.94
CA THR A 160 -11.66 25.88 39.39
C THR A 160 -13.18 25.71 39.27
N LEU A 161 -13.65 25.35 38.07
CA LEU A 161 -15.02 24.94 37.80
C LEU A 161 -15.10 23.43 37.64
N ASN A 162 -15.86 22.75 38.49
CA ASN A 162 -16.11 21.30 38.39
C ASN A 162 -17.50 21.05 37.78
N VAL A 163 -17.56 20.41 36.62
CA VAL A 163 -18.80 20.12 35.89
C VAL A 163 -19.21 18.67 36.14
N SER A 164 -20.45 18.47 36.59
CA SER A 164 -21.03 17.15 36.89
C SER A 164 -22.52 17.13 36.54
N ILE A 165 -22.82 17.08 35.23
CA ILE A 165 -24.17 17.19 34.68
C ILE A 165 -24.76 15.79 34.47
N GLY A 166 -25.96 15.59 35.01
CA GLY A 166 -26.71 14.34 34.88
C GLY A 166 -26.29 13.27 35.90
N ASN A 167 -26.51 12.01 35.54
CA ASN A 167 -26.20 10.84 36.37
C ASN A 167 -25.08 10.01 35.72
N PRO A 168 -23.93 9.83 36.39
CA PRO A 168 -22.78 9.09 35.83
C PRO A 168 -23.06 7.60 35.59
N ALA A 169 -24.10 7.02 36.19
CA ALA A 169 -24.49 5.63 35.95
C ALA A 169 -25.22 5.43 34.61
N ASN A 170 -25.73 6.50 34.00
CA ASN A 170 -26.47 6.43 32.74
C ASN A 170 -25.55 6.64 31.54
N ALA A 171 -25.98 6.16 30.37
CA ALA A 171 -25.32 6.43 29.10
C ALA A 171 -25.23 7.94 28.80
N PRO A 172 -24.24 8.41 28.03
CA PRO A 172 -24.09 9.83 27.67
C PRO A 172 -25.34 10.43 27.01
N GLY A 173 -26.03 9.65 26.16
CA GLY A 173 -27.26 10.06 25.47
C GLY A 173 -28.55 9.94 26.30
N ALA A 174 -28.48 9.48 27.56
CA ALA A 174 -29.68 9.30 28.38
C ALA A 174 -30.35 10.64 28.77
N PRO A 175 -31.66 10.66 29.07
CA PRO A 175 -32.33 11.84 29.59
C PRO A 175 -31.61 12.43 30.82
N GLY A 176 -31.36 13.74 30.80
CA GLY A 176 -30.62 14.45 31.85
C GLY A 176 -29.09 14.46 31.65
N ASN A 177 -28.53 13.54 30.86
CA ASN A 177 -27.11 13.53 30.46
C ASN A 177 -26.91 14.18 29.09
N ALA A 178 -27.88 14.05 28.19
CA ALA A 178 -27.84 14.63 26.84
C ALA A 178 -28.07 16.15 26.88
N ILE A 179 -27.11 16.89 26.35
CA ILE A 179 -27.14 18.34 26.11
C ILE A 179 -27.28 18.52 24.59
N SER A 180 -28.51 18.64 24.12
CA SER A 180 -28.80 18.97 22.72
C SER A 180 -29.40 20.36 22.66
N ILE A 181 -28.71 21.28 22.01
CA ILE A 181 -29.12 22.67 21.87
C ILE A 181 -28.84 23.19 20.46
N ALA A 182 -29.51 24.29 20.10
CA ALA A 182 -29.27 25.10 18.91
C ALA A 182 -28.57 26.43 19.28
N PRO A 183 -27.23 26.48 19.28
CA PRO A 183 -26.49 27.65 19.74
C PRO A 183 -25.75 28.38 18.63
N LYS A 184 -25.43 29.65 18.88
CA LYS A 184 -24.39 30.42 18.18
C LYS A 184 -23.45 31.06 19.21
N GLN A 185 -22.19 31.23 18.84
CA GLN A 185 -21.17 31.95 19.63
C GLN A 185 -21.04 31.44 21.07
N THR A 186 -21.14 30.13 21.26
CA THR A 186 -21.40 29.50 22.57
C THR A 186 -20.25 28.62 22.97
N ASP A 187 -19.69 28.90 24.16
CA ASP A 187 -18.91 27.93 24.90
C ASP A 187 -19.71 27.52 26.13
N LEU A 188 -20.01 26.23 26.32
CA LEU A 188 -20.69 25.81 27.54
C LEU A 188 -19.83 26.18 28.76
N THR A 189 -18.52 25.94 28.71
CA THR A 189 -17.59 26.32 29.77
C THR A 189 -16.39 27.07 29.23
N PHE A 190 -15.86 28.00 30.04
CA PHE A 190 -14.75 28.84 29.65
C PHE A 190 -13.73 29.05 30.76
N ALA A 191 -12.44 29.00 30.42
CA ALA A 191 -11.32 29.32 31.29
C ALA A 191 -10.49 30.46 30.70
N ASP A 192 -10.53 31.63 31.33
CA ASP A 192 -9.65 32.76 31.01
C ASP A 192 -8.36 32.67 31.83
N GLY A 193 -7.31 32.19 31.20
CA GLY A 193 -5.97 32.03 31.77
C GLY A 193 -5.00 33.15 31.38
N THR A 194 -5.49 34.33 31.00
CA THR A 194 -4.64 35.48 30.63
C THR A 194 -4.04 36.20 31.82
N GLY A 195 -4.57 35.97 33.03
CA GLY A 195 -4.07 36.56 34.27
C GLY A 195 -2.90 35.80 34.91
N THR A 196 -2.69 36.05 36.20
CA THR A 196 -1.53 35.52 36.95
C THR A 196 -1.79 34.18 37.64
N ALA A 197 -3.06 33.88 37.93
CA ALA A 197 -3.52 32.65 38.57
C ALA A 197 -4.04 31.63 37.54
N LYS A 198 -4.17 30.37 37.96
CA LYS A 198 -4.71 29.29 37.09
C LYS A 198 -6.23 29.37 37.00
N SER A 199 -6.75 29.17 35.80
CA SER A 199 -8.18 29.08 35.51
C SER A 199 -8.47 27.69 34.99
N VAL A 200 -9.21 26.87 35.74
CA VAL A 200 -9.34 25.44 35.49
C VAL A 200 -10.79 25.04 35.29
N VAL A 201 -11.11 24.30 34.23
CA VAL A 201 -12.40 23.63 34.05
C VAL A 201 -12.18 22.11 34.05
N ASN A 202 -12.85 21.41 34.96
CA ASN A 202 -12.85 19.95 35.08
C ASN A 202 -14.22 19.38 34.69
N TRP A 203 -14.28 18.58 33.63
CA TRP A 203 -15.47 17.85 33.23
C TRP A 203 -15.47 16.43 33.82
N ASN A 204 -16.36 16.16 34.76
CA ASN A 204 -16.39 14.91 35.55
C ASN A 204 -17.71 14.13 35.39
N SER A 205 -18.51 14.42 34.36
CA SER A 205 -19.76 13.72 34.03
C SER A 205 -19.71 13.08 32.64
N ARG A 206 -20.68 12.20 32.38
CA ARG A 206 -20.88 11.52 31.09
C ARG A 206 -22.01 12.17 30.32
N ASN A 207 -21.70 12.82 29.20
CA ASN A 207 -22.66 13.63 28.46
C ASN A 207 -22.52 13.44 26.95
N GLN A 208 -23.66 13.30 26.27
CA GLN A 208 -23.75 13.56 24.84
C GLN A 208 -23.99 15.05 24.66
N VAL A 209 -23.16 15.74 23.87
CA VAL A 209 -23.25 17.18 23.60
C VAL A 209 -23.45 17.38 22.11
N TRP A 210 -24.64 17.81 21.71
CA TRP A 210 -24.97 18.14 20.33
C TRP A 210 -25.27 19.63 20.20
N LEU A 211 -24.37 20.35 19.53
CA LEU A 211 -24.50 21.77 19.23
C LEU A 211 -25.00 21.94 17.79
N GLY A 212 -26.28 21.61 17.58
CA GLY A 212 -26.91 21.59 16.26
C GLY A 212 -27.45 22.97 15.88
N THR A 213 -26.69 23.74 15.11
CA THR A 213 -27.16 25.01 14.51
C THR A 213 -26.85 25.04 13.02
N GLY A 214 -27.69 25.71 12.24
CA GLY A 214 -27.38 26.03 10.86
C GLY A 214 -26.46 27.25 10.71
N ASP A 215 -25.75 27.32 9.60
CA ASP A 215 -24.90 28.45 9.19
C ASP A 215 -25.51 29.22 8.00
N TYR A 216 -26.53 30.03 8.30
CA TYR A 216 -27.24 30.84 7.31
C TYR A 216 -26.28 31.72 6.48
N LEU A 217 -25.29 32.33 7.14
CA LEU A 217 -24.34 33.23 6.48
C LEU A 217 -23.38 32.47 5.57
N ALA A 218 -22.82 31.35 6.03
CA ALA A 218 -21.94 30.53 5.20
C ALA A 218 -22.67 29.88 4.03
N ASN A 219 -23.97 29.63 4.13
CA ASN A 219 -24.76 29.09 3.02
C ASN A 219 -25.13 30.12 1.93
N GLY A 220 -24.82 31.41 2.13
CA GLY A 220 -25.13 32.49 1.18
C GLY A 220 -26.31 33.37 1.57
N GLY A 221 -26.84 33.21 2.79
CA GLY A 221 -27.91 34.02 3.33
C GLY A 221 -29.24 33.80 2.61
N ALA A 222 -29.83 34.88 2.08
CA ALA A 222 -31.16 34.84 1.46
C ALA A 222 -31.24 33.90 0.25
N VAL A 223 -30.10 33.62 -0.40
CA VAL A 223 -29.98 32.65 -1.48
C VAL A 223 -28.98 31.58 -1.05
N GLY A 224 -29.50 30.41 -0.69
CA GLY A 224 -28.71 29.24 -0.36
C GLY A 224 -28.04 28.66 -1.60
N ASN A 225 -26.84 28.11 -1.44
CA ASN A 225 -26.06 27.50 -2.53
C ASN A 225 -25.77 26.04 -2.24
N LEU A 226 -25.95 25.20 -3.25
CA LEU A 226 -25.60 23.78 -3.24
C LEU A 226 -24.82 23.47 -4.52
N GLN A 227 -23.61 22.92 -4.37
CA GLN A 227 -22.87 22.37 -5.50
C GLN A 227 -23.14 20.87 -5.60
N LEU A 228 -23.51 20.41 -6.80
CA LEU A 228 -23.75 19.01 -7.09
C LEU A 228 -22.90 18.57 -8.27
N ASP A 229 -22.35 17.36 -8.18
CA ASP A 229 -21.72 16.69 -9.30
C ASP A 229 -22.79 16.10 -10.21
N VAL A 230 -23.01 16.75 -11.34
CA VAL A 230 -24.01 16.35 -12.32
C VAL A 230 -23.37 15.42 -13.36
N PRO A 231 -23.90 14.21 -13.57
CA PRO A 231 -23.40 13.30 -14.59
C PRO A 231 -23.80 13.77 -15.99
N ALA A 232 -22.83 13.76 -16.90
CA ALA A 232 -23.02 13.85 -18.34
C ALA A 232 -22.73 12.48 -18.97
N TYR A 233 -23.81 11.76 -19.32
CA TYR A 233 -23.70 10.49 -20.03
C TYR A 233 -23.36 10.71 -21.50
N ALA A 234 -22.48 9.86 -22.05
CA ALA A 234 -21.94 10.06 -23.39
C ALA A 234 -22.94 9.75 -24.53
N GLY A 235 -24.08 9.12 -24.24
CA GLY A 235 -24.98 8.61 -25.28
C GLY A 235 -24.33 7.43 -25.99
N THR A 236 -24.34 7.43 -27.32
CA THR A 236 -23.72 6.37 -28.13
C THR A 236 -22.26 6.67 -28.41
N PHE A 237 -21.37 5.73 -28.09
CA PHE A 237 -19.93 5.83 -28.34
C PHE A 237 -19.33 4.46 -28.72
N THR A 238 -18.10 4.48 -29.23
CA THR A 238 -17.32 3.27 -29.52
C THR A 238 -16.38 2.98 -28.36
N ALA A 239 -16.49 1.81 -27.75
CA ALA A 239 -15.64 1.37 -26.66
C ALA A 239 -14.24 0.96 -27.15
N PHE A 240 -13.33 0.69 -26.20
CA PHE A 240 -11.93 0.35 -26.48
C PHE A 240 -11.73 -0.89 -27.38
N ASP A 241 -12.70 -1.81 -27.43
CA ASP A 241 -12.69 -3.02 -28.26
C ASP A 241 -13.35 -2.84 -29.64
N GLY A 242 -13.80 -1.62 -29.96
CA GLY A 242 -14.51 -1.30 -31.20
C GLY A 242 -16.01 -1.57 -31.16
N SER A 243 -16.55 -2.11 -30.06
CA SER A 243 -18.00 -2.29 -29.90
C SER A 243 -18.71 -0.95 -29.69
N THR A 244 -19.97 -0.86 -30.13
CA THR A 244 -20.81 0.32 -29.92
C THR A 244 -21.66 0.14 -28.67
N TRP A 245 -21.57 1.10 -27.75
CA TRP A 245 -22.37 1.15 -26.52
C TRP A 245 -23.20 2.42 -26.47
N THR A 246 -24.36 2.35 -25.84
CA THR A 246 -25.20 3.52 -25.52
C THR A 246 -25.39 3.59 -24.02
N VAL A 247 -24.89 4.66 -23.41
CA VAL A 247 -25.04 4.96 -21.97
C VAL A 247 -25.79 6.27 -21.83
N THR A 248 -26.96 6.22 -21.21
CA THR A 248 -27.88 7.37 -21.05
C THR A 248 -28.41 7.51 -19.62
N ASP A 249 -28.13 6.54 -18.76
CA ASP A 249 -28.62 6.47 -17.38
C ASP A 249 -27.72 5.54 -16.53
N ALA A 250 -28.01 5.47 -15.22
CA ALA A 250 -27.25 4.64 -14.30
C ALA A 250 -27.31 3.14 -14.63
N ALA A 251 -28.42 2.65 -15.20
CA ALA A 251 -28.61 1.23 -15.50
C ALA A 251 -27.76 0.80 -16.71
N SER A 252 -27.76 1.62 -17.77
CA SER A 252 -26.88 1.43 -18.93
C SER A 252 -25.41 1.63 -18.58
N LEU A 253 -25.08 2.55 -17.65
CA LEU A 253 -23.72 2.68 -17.11
C LEU A 253 -23.31 1.43 -16.31
N ALA A 254 -24.18 0.88 -15.47
CA ALA A 254 -23.93 -0.36 -14.73
C ALA A 254 -23.62 -1.53 -15.69
N ALA A 255 -24.42 -1.68 -16.75
CA ALA A 255 -24.19 -2.70 -17.77
C ALA A 255 -22.85 -2.51 -18.51
N TYR A 256 -22.47 -1.27 -18.79
CA TYR A 256 -21.17 -0.95 -19.38
C TYR A 256 -20.01 -1.25 -18.41
N ASN A 257 -20.15 -0.89 -17.13
CA ASN A 257 -19.15 -1.21 -16.10
C ASN A 257 -18.98 -2.73 -15.92
N ASP A 258 -20.07 -3.51 -15.95
CA ASP A 258 -19.99 -4.99 -15.92
C ASP A 258 -19.28 -5.56 -17.15
N PHE A 259 -19.37 -4.90 -18.29
CA PHE A 259 -18.54 -5.20 -19.45
C PHE A 259 -17.06 -4.87 -19.19
N LEU A 260 -16.74 -3.69 -18.67
CA LEU A 260 -15.36 -3.31 -18.31
C LEU A 260 -14.74 -4.27 -17.29
N VAL A 261 -15.48 -4.67 -16.26
CA VAL A 261 -15.03 -5.65 -15.27
C VAL A 261 -14.69 -7.00 -15.91
N ARG A 262 -15.55 -7.51 -16.81
CA ARG A 262 -15.26 -8.74 -17.57
C ARG A 262 -14.05 -8.57 -18.50
N SER A 263 -13.86 -7.39 -19.07
CA SER A 263 -12.68 -7.07 -19.89
C SER A 263 -11.39 -6.99 -19.08
N ILE A 264 -11.46 -6.56 -17.82
CA ILE A 264 -10.33 -6.64 -16.88
C ILE A 264 -10.01 -8.11 -16.60
N GLN A 265 -11.02 -8.92 -16.24
CA GLN A 265 -10.86 -10.35 -15.94
C GLN A 265 -10.25 -11.14 -17.10
N SER A 266 -10.58 -10.78 -18.35
CA SER A 266 -10.00 -11.43 -19.54
C SER A 266 -8.63 -10.89 -19.94
N GLY A 267 -8.15 -9.80 -19.32
CA GLY A 267 -6.91 -9.12 -19.68
C GLY A 267 -7.02 -8.16 -20.87
N ALA A 268 -8.22 -7.97 -21.44
CA ALA A 268 -8.45 -6.97 -22.48
C ALA A 268 -8.25 -5.53 -21.98
N LEU A 269 -8.49 -5.28 -20.69
CA LEU A 269 -8.12 -4.05 -19.96
C LEU A 269 -7.16 -4.37 -18.82
N GLY A 270 -5.85 -4.24 -19.06
CA GLY A 270 -4.81 -4.70 -18.12
C GLY A 270 -4.27 -3.65 -17.13
N SER A 271 -4.88 -2.47 -16.98
CA SER A 271 -4.35 -1.44 -16.07
C SER A 271 -5.42 -0.52 -15.48
N GLN A 272 -5.10 0.10 -14.34
CA GLN A 272 -5.98 1.07 -13.68
C GLN A 272 -6.30 2.25 -14.61
N ALA A 273 -5.30 2.78 -15.30
CA ALA A 273 -5.49 3.89 -16.23
C ALA A 273 -6.39 3.52 -17.42
N ALA A 274 -6.30 2.27 -17.91
CA ALA A 274 -7.16 1.79 -19.00
C ALA A 274 -8.61 1.66 -18.56
N TYR A 275 -8.87 1.12 -17.36
CA TYR A 275 -10.22 1.09 -16.78
C TYR A 275 -10.75 2.50 -16.54
N ASP A 276 -9.99 3.36 -15.88
CA ASP A 276 -10.41 4.74 -15.56
C ASP A 276 -10.73 5.52 -16.85
N THR A 277 -9.90 5.36 -17.89
CA THR A 277 -10.13 5.97 -19.21
C THR A 277 -11.41 5.43 -19.84
N ALA A 278 -11.57 4.09 -19.92
CA ALA A 278 -12.74 3.48 -20.52
C ALA A 278 -14.04 3.84 -19.77
N PHE A 279 -14.02 3.81 -18.44
CA PHE A 279 -15.16 4.21 -17.63
C PHE A 279 -15.52 5.68 -17.86
N SER A 280 -14.53 6.57 -17.91
CA SER A 280 -14.74 8.01 -18.15
C SER A 280 -15.28 8.34 -19.55
N GLN A 281 -15.20 7.42 -20.52
CA GLN A 281 -15.84 7.59 -21.82
C GLN A 281 -17.36 7.51 -21.73
N ALA A 282 -17.91 6.78 -20.75
CA ALA A 282 -19.35 6.58 -20.62
C ALA A 282 -20.04 7.68 -19.81
N VAL A 283 -19.34 8.23 -18.81
CA VAL A 283 -19.86 9.28 -17.94
C VAL A 283 -18.74 10.21 -17.49
N THR A 284 -19.03 11.50 -17.49
CA THR A 284 -18.21 12.53 -16.85
C THR A 284 -19.07 13.31 -15.86
N PHE A 285 -18.44 14.04 -14.95
CA PHE A 285 -19.15 14.86 -13.97
C PHE A 285 -18.74 16.32 -14.11
N SER A 286 -19.70 17.22 -13.99
CA SER A 286 -19.48 18.65 -13.87
C SER A 286 -20.14 19.18 -12.62
N GLN A 287 -19.43 20.02 -11.87
CA GLN A 287 -20.05 20.75 -10.77
C GLN A 287 -21.03 21.79 -11.32
N GLU A 288 -22.29 21.67 -10.91
CA GLU A 288 -23.32 22.66 -11.15
C GLU A 288 -23.80 23.26 -9.83
N THR A 289 -24.11 24.56 -9.85
CA THR A 289 -24.63 25.27 -8.68
C THR A 289 -26.15 25.36 -8.75
N PHE A 290 -26.80 24.89 -7.70
CA PHE A 290 -28.23 25.00 -7.46
C PHE A 290 -28.46 26.03 -6.37
N GLN A 291 -29.47 26.87 -6.57
CA GLN A 291 -29.82 27.93 -5.64
C GLN A 291 -31.27 27.83 -5.20
N TYR A 292 -31.50 28.08 -3.92
CA TYR A 292 -32.82 28.06 -3.31
C TYR A 292 -32.99 29.26 -2.37
N ALA A 293 -34.22 29.72 -2.21
CA ALA A 293 -34.53 30.87 -1.39
C ALA A 293 -34.62 30.48 0.09
N ASN A 294 -34.02 31.31 0.94
CA ASN A 294 -34.18 31.27 2.39
C ASN A 294 -35.01 32.45 2.85
N HIS A 295 -35.83 32.26 3.89
CA HIS A 295 -36.74 33.29 4.40
C HIS A 295 -36.40 33.58 5.87
N VAL A 296 -35.44 34.47 6.06
CA VAL A 296 -34.99 34.95 7.37
C VAL A 296 -35.08 36.47 7.41
N SER A 297 -35.78 37.00 8.40
CA SER A 297 -35.95 38.43 8.65
C SER A 297 -34.65 39.08 9.12
N ALA A 298 -34.42 40.32 8.71
CA ALA A 298 -33.29 41.09 9.19
C ALA A 298 -33.36 41.26 10.72
N GLY A 299 -32.29 40.89 11.43
CA GLY A 299 -32.21 40.97 12.89
C GLY A 299 -32.69 39.72 13.64
N ASP A 300 -33.19 38.68 12.95
CA ASP A 300 -33.40 37.38 13.58
C ASP A 300 -32.05 36.74 13.97
N LYS A 301 -32.03 35.98 15.07
CA LYS A 301 -30.80 35.35 15.59
C LYS A 301 -30.13 34.42 14.59
N ASN A 302 -30.90 33.86 13.66
CA ASN A 302 -30.37 33.02 12.60
C ASN A 302 -29.42 33.79 11.65
N THR A 303 -29.54 35.12 11.57
CA THR A 303 -28.63 35.98 10.79
C THR A 303 -27.27 36.24 11.47
N LEU A 304 -27.09 35.81 12.73
CA LEU A 304 -25.80 35.94 13.42
C LEU A 304 -24.79 34.88 12.94
N PRO A 305 -23.48 35.16 12.97
CA PRO A 305 -22.47 34.14 12.69
C PRO A 305 -22.45 33.07 13.79
N ILE A 306 -22.06 31.84 13.44
CA ILE A 306 -21.81 30.79 14.42
C ILE A 306 -20.61 31.17 15.32
N ASP A 307 -19.57 31.76 14.73
CA ASP A 307 -18.30 32.16 15.39
C ASP A 307 -17.54 30.99 16.04
N HIS A 308 -17.94 30.59 17.25
CA HIS A 308 -17.36 29.46 17.99
C HIS A 308 -18.44 28.65 18.69
N LEU A 309 -18.29 27.33 18.69
CA LEU A 309 -19.13 26.37 19.39
C LEU A 309 -18.25 25.36 20.14
N SER A 310 -18.32 25.36 21.47
CA SER A 310 -17.57 24.38 22.25
C SER A 310 -18.25 23.92 23.53
N ALA A 311 -17.90 22.72 23.98
CA ALA A 311 -18.22 22.28 25.33
C ALA A 311 -17.24 22.91 26.34
N MET A 312 -15.96 23.00 25.97
CA MET A 312 -14.89 23.56 26.80
C MET A 312 -13.99 24.47 25.96
N HIS A 313 -13.85 25.73 26.38
CA HIS A 313 -12.93 26.68 25.75
C HIS A 313 -11.97 27.28 26.78
N GLY A 314 -10.69 27.34 26.45
CA GLY A 314 -9.66 27.94 27.29
C GLY A 314 -8.72 28.82 26.47
N THR A 315 -8.40 30.00 27.01
CA THR A 315 -7.48 30.94 26.38
C THR A 315 -6.47 31.45 27.39
N GLY A 316 -5.20 31.58 27.01
CA GLY A 316 -4.12 32.06 27.87
C GLY A 316 -3.33 30.96 28.58
N ALA A 317 -2.05 31.23 28.87
CA ALA A 317 -1.08 30.25 29.37
C ALA A 317 -1.40 29.64 30.75
N LYS A 318 -2.38 30.18 31.48
CA LYS A 318 -2.83 29.67 32.79
C LYS A 318 -4.20 28.98 32.72
N ALA A 319 -4.79 28.83 31.54
CA ALA A 319 -6.03 28.10 31.35
C ALA A 319 -5.75 26.60 31.30
N THR A 320 -6.55 25.80 31.99
CA THR A 320 -6.50 24.33 31.92
C THR A 320 -7.89 23.76 31.73
N LEU A 321 -8.06 22.94 30.70
CA LEU A 321 -9.28 22.21 30.38
C LEU A 321 -9.01 20.73 30.62
N GLN A 322 -9.80 20.10 31.49
CA GLN A 322 -9.59 18.71 31.90
C GLN A 322 -10.87 17.91 31.71
N ILE A 323 -10.80 16.79 31.00
CA ILE A 323 -11.80 15.71 31.10
C ILE A 323 -11.25 14.70 32.12
N GLY A 324 -11.94 14.55 33.26
CA GLY A 324 -11.50 13.66 34.33
C GLY A 324 -11.65 12.17 33.97
N LYS A 325 -11.07 11.26 34.77
CA LYS A 325 -11.07 9.81 34.47
C LYS A 325 -12.46 9.19 34.25
N ASP A 326 -13.48 9.74 34.93
CA ASP A 326 -14.87 9.29 34.84
C ASP A 326 -15.70 10.20 33.92
N GLY A 327 -15.09 11.26 33.39
CA GLY A 327 -15.68 12.19 32.45
C GLY A 327 -15.78 11.57 31.06
N GLN A 328 -16.89 11.84 30.39
CA GLN A 328 -17.12 11.47 29.00
C GLN A 328 -17.87 12.57 28.26
N ILE A 329 -17.40 12.92 27.08
CA ILE A 329 -18.11 13.79 26.14
C ILE A 329 -18.25 13.07 24.80
N ASP A 330 -19.47 12.80 24.38
CA ASP A 330 -19.78 12.37 23.01
C ASP A 330 -20.30 13.61 22.28
N PHE A 331 -19.48 14.20 21.42
CA PHE A 331 -19.67 15.54 20.85
C PHE A 331 -20.10 15.49 19.37
N ARG A 332 -21.08 16.33 19.03
CA ARG A 332 -21.38 16.68 17.64
C ARG A 332 -21.52 18.19 17.52
N GLY A 333 -20.67 18.76 16.68
CA GLY A 333 -20.66 20.16 16.32
C GLY A 333 -21.29 20.41 14.95
N THR A 334 -20.74 21.41 14.26
CA THR A 334 -21.03 21.72 12.86
C THR A 334 -19.90 21.26 11.94
N ASP A 335 -20.19 21.26 10.65
CA ASP A 335 -19.44 20.65 9.54
C ASP A 335 -18.10 21.30 9.17
N THR A 336 -17.56 22.19 10.01
CA THR A 336 -16.28 22.84 9.74
C THR A 336 -15.34 22.80 10.93
N ILE A 337 -14.03 22.68 10.65
CA ILE A 337 -12.98 22.73 11.68
C ILE A 337 -12.99 24.06 12.44
N VAL A 338 -13.41 25.17 11.82
CA VAL A 338 -13.21 26.50 12.39
C VAL A 338 -14.28 26.85 13.43
N SER A 339 -15.53 26.54 13.14
CA SER A 339 -16.67 27.08 13.91
C SER A 339 -17.05 26.20 15.10
N SER A 340 -16.57 24.95 15.18
CA SER A 340 -16.99 24.01 16.21
C SER A 340 -15.93 23.01 16.65
N SER A 341 -15.85 22.79 17.96
CA SER A 341 -15.05 21.71 18.55
C SER A 341 -15.52 21.35 19.95
N ALA A 342 -15.41 20.09 20.38
CA ALA A 342 -15.72 19.75 21.78
C ALA A 342 -14.83 20.55 22.75
N VAL A 343 -13.54 20.65 22.42
CA VAL A 343 -12.54 21.39 23.18
C VAL A 343 -11.81 22.37 22.27
N LEU A 344 -11.81 23.65 22.62
CA LEU A 344 -10.98 24.69 22.01
C LEU A 344 -9.96 25.19 23.04
N ALA A 345 -8.68 24.98 22.77
CA ALA A 345 -7.60 25.58 23.54
C ALA A 345 -6.75 26.46 22.63
N GLU A 346 -6.55 27.70 23.04
CA GLU A 346 -5.77 28.68 22.32
C GLU A 346 -4.95 29.54 23.27
N ASN A 347 -4.10 30.44 22.78
CA ASN A 347 -3.56 31.44 23.70
C ASN A 347 -2.42 30.92 24.60
N GLY A 348 -1.92 29.70 24.38
CA GLY A 348 -1.09 28.97 25.35
C GLY A 348 -1.86 28.08 26.35
N ALA A 349 -3.18 27.95 26.23
CA ALA A 349 -3.99 27.11 27.11
C ALA A 349 -3.59 25.62 27.06
N HIS A 350 -3.89 24.89 28.14
CA HIS A 350 -3.55 23.48 28.28
C HIS A 350 -4.80 22.59 28.35
N PHE A 351 -4.85 21.52 27.55
CA PHE A 351 -5.89 20.51 27.56
C PHE A 351 -5.37 19.16 28.05
N VAL A 352 -6.16 18.46 28.85
CA VAL A 352 -5.88 17.11 29.33
C VAL A 352 -7.14 16.24 29.26
N ASN A 353 -7.03 15.06 28.65
CA ASN A 353 -8.07 14.03 28.67
C ASN A 353 -7.60 12.81 29.46
N ASP A 354 -8.14 12.59 30.65
CA ASP A 354 -7.98 11.34 31.41
C ASP A 354 -9.20 10.39 31.23
N GLY A 355 -10.29 10.88 30.64
CA GLY A 355 -11.55 10.17 30.45
C GLY A 355 -11.80 9.73 29.02
N ARG A 356 -12.97 10.07 28.49
CA ARG A 356 -13.39 9.71 27.12
C ARG A 356 -13.91 10.93 26.35
N LEU A 357 -13.48 11.05 25.12
CA LEU A 357 -13.99 12.02 24.16
C LEU A 357 -14.31 11.29 22.86
N SER A 358 -15.47 11.52 22.28
CA SER A 358 -15.81 10.89 21.00
C SER A 358 -16.77 11.73 20.18
N GLY A 359 -17.04 11.32 18.95
CA GLY A 359 -18.07 11.91 18.11
C GLY A 359 -17.56 12.37 16.75
N ASP A 360 -18.23 13.36 16.20
CA ASP A 360 -18.10 13.76 14.80
C ASP A 360 -17.44 15.14 14.65
N PHE A 361 -17.00 15.44 13.44
CA PHE A 361 -16.26 16.66 13.09
C PHE A 361 -15.03 16.83 13.99
N THR A 362 -14.78 18.03 14.52
CA THR A 362 -13.56 18.29 15.30
C THR A 362 -13.79 18.09 16.79
N LEU A 363 -13.02 17.21 17.42
CA LEU A 363 -13.12 16.98 18.87
C LEU A 363 -12.23 17.95 19.65
N VAL A 364 -10.98 18.12 19.24
CA VAL A 364 -10.03 19.01 19.93
C VAL A 364 -9.35 19.95 18.94
N ARG A 365 -9.37 21.25 19.23
CA ARG A 365 -8.62 22.29 18.51
C ARG A 365 -7.58 22.90 19.44
N LEU A 366 -6.32 22.84 19.02
CA LEU A 366 -5.20 23.46 19.72
C LEU A 366 -4.60 24.52 18.80
N LEU A 367 -4.64 25.78 19.21
CA LEU A 367 -4.20 26.93 18.41
C LEU A 367 -3.22 27.81 19.18
N SER A 368 -2.46 28.61 18.45
CA SER A 368 -1.73 29.77 19.02
C SER A 368 -0.90 29.43 20.27
N GLY A 369 -0.11 28.36 20.23
CA GLY A 369 0.77 27.95 21.33
C GLY A 369 0.12 27.05 22.39
N ALA A 370 -1.14 26.63 22.20
CA ALA A 370 -1.82 25.71 23.11
C ALA A 370 -1.18 24.32 23.16
N SER A 371 -1.40 23.61 24.26
CA SER A 371 -0.89 22.25 24.46
C SER A 371 -1.98 21.27 24.87
N GLY A 372 -1.87 20.00 24.47
CA GLY A 372 -2.85 18.97 24.79
C GLY A 372 -2.21 17.63 25.15
N VAL A 373 -2.82 16.89 26.08
CA VAL A 373 -2.42 15.54 26.47
C VAL A 373 -3.63 14.62 26.51
N ASN A 374 -3.56 13.46 25.83
CA ASN A 374 -4.55 12.40 25.96
C ASN A 374 -3.97 11.22 26.74
N ASN A 375 -4.48 10.96 27.95
CA ASN A 375 -4.21 9.74 28.74
C ASN A 375 -5.38 8.74 28.67
N GLY A 376 -6.57 9.20 28.29
CA GLY A 376 -7.78 8.42 28.13
C GLY A 376 -8.02 7.94 26.69
N THR A 377 -9.27 8.03 26.23
CA THR A 377 -9.66 7.62 24.87
C THR A 377 -10.25 8.78 24.08
N ILE A 378 -9.82 8.95 22.82
CA ILE A 378 -10.44 9.85 21.82
C ILE A 378 -10.93 9.02 20.63
N SER A 379 -12.22 9.04 20.30
CA SER A 379 -12.79 8.30 19.16
C SER A 379 -13.44 9.25 18.15
N SER A 380 -12.84 9.42 16.97
CA SER A 380 -13.37 10.33 15.94
C SER A 380 -14.15 9.60 14.84
N GLY A 381 -15.19 10.28 14.34
CA GLY A 381 -16.08 9.81 13.27
C GLY A 381 -17.26 8.97 13.79
N TYR A 382 -17.41 8.86 15.11
CA TYR A 382 -18.54 8.21 15.76
C TYR A 382 -18.62 8.50 17.26
N ALA A 383 -19.83 8.53 17.82
CA ALA A 383 -20.07 8.53 19.26
C ALA A 383 -19.80 7.16 19.87
N SER A 384 -18.96 7.13 20.91
CA SER A 384 -18.53 5.90 21.58
C SER A 384 -19.60 5.30 22.49
N GLY A 385 -20.49 6.11 23.07
CA GLY A 385 -21.53 5.66 23.99
C GLY A 385 -20.95 4.85 25.16
N ASP A 386 -21.53 3.68 25.41
CA ASP A 386 -21.00 2.69 26.36
C ASP A 386 -20.00 1.73 25.68
N ASN A 387 -19.03 2.29 24.94
CA ASN A 387 -17.99 1.56 24.20
C ASN A 387 -18.55 0.65 23.09
N VAL A 388 -19.10 1.25 22.03
CA VAL A 388 -19.65 0.51 20.88
C VAL A 388 -18.64 -0.48 20.27
N ASP A 389 -19.11 -1.69 19.94
CA ASP A 389 -18.34 -2.71 19.24
C ASP A 389 -18.25 -2.39 17.74
N THR A 390 -17.10 -1.87 17.32
CA THR A 390 -16.88 -1.48 15.92
C THR A 390 -16.50 -2.66 15.01
N SER A 391 -16.33 -3.87 15.56
CA SER A 391 -16.15 -5.09 14.76
C SER A 391 -17.46 -5.65 14.23
N SER A 392 -18.58 -5.23 14.81
CA SER A 392 -19.93 -5.58 14.37
C SER A 392 -20.25 -4.96 13.01
N SER A 393 -21.09 -5.65 12.23
CA SER A 393 -21.66 -5.09 11.00
C SER A 393 -22.73 -4.03 11.27
N ALA A 394 -23.24 -3.93 12.50
CA ALA A 394 -24.19 -2.90 12.89
C ALA A 394 -23.43 -1.59 13.17
N PRO A 395 -23.77 -0.49 12.47
CA PRO A 395 -23.13 0.80 12.71
C PRO A 395 -23.53 1.41 14.07
N PRO A 396 -22.72 2.32 14.63
CA PRO A 396 -23.05 3.04 15.86
C PRO A 396 -24.28 3.94 15.65
N ASP A 397 -25.08 4.16 16.71
CA ASP A 397 -26.21 5.11 16.68
C ASP A 397 -25.77 6.49 16.17
N ASN A 398 -24.66 6.97 16.73
CA ASN A 398 -23.96 8.18 16.34
C ASN A 398 -24.90 9.37 16.07
N PHE A 399 -25.54 9.90 17.12
CA PHE A 399 -26.50 11.01 17.03
C PHE A 399 -27.69 10.72 16.10
N GLY A 400 -28.12 9.45 16.04
CA GLY A 400 -29.22 8.98 15.20
C GLY A 400 -28.88 8.77 13.72
N PHE A 401 -27.63 8.96 13.28
CA PHE A 401 -27.22 8.75 11.89
C PHE A 401 -27.03 7.28 11.52
N HIS A 402 -26.81 6.40 12.49
CA HIS A 402 -26.57 4.97 12.27
C HIS A 402 -25.43 4.72 11.28
N ALA A 403 -24.32 5.48 11.40
CA ALA A 403 -23.19 5.46 10.49
C ALA A 403 -21.92 6.01 11.12
N TYR A 404 -20.77 5.67 10.53
CA TYR A 404 -19.52 6.38 10.74
C TYR A 404 -19.48 7.61 9.83
N THR A 405 -19.19 8.76 10.42
CA THR A 405 -19.25 10.06 9.72
C THR A 405 -17.88 10.75 9.72
N GLU A 406 -17.83 12.04 9.39
CA GLU A 406 -16.60 12.81 9.40
C GLU A 406 -16.04 12.91 10.83
N GLY A 407 -14.71 12.76 10.97
CA GLY A 407 -14.06 12.64 12.26
C GLY A 407 -12.63 13.15 12.31
N ASN A 408 -12.44 14.24 13.04
CA ASN A 408 -11.16 14.91 13.28
C ASN A 408 -10.86 14.87 14.80
N GLY A 409 -10.02 13.94 15.24
CA GLY A 409 -9.72 13.76 16.66
C GLY A 409 -9.06 14.99 17.28
N VAL A 410 -7.88 15.36 16.78
CA VAL A 410 -7.14 16.54 17.23
C VAL A 410 -6.62 17.31 16.03
N TYR A 411 -6.98 18.59 15.95
CA TYR A 411 -6.40 19.55 15.02
C TYR A 411 -5.50 20.52 15.78
N ALA A 412 -4.19 20.42 15.56
CA ALA A 412 -3.19 21.29 16.15
C ALA A 412 -2.56 22.19 15.08
N SER A 413 -2.58 23.50 15.30
CA SER A 413 -2.04 24.48 14.37
C SER A 413 -1.28 25.61 15.05
N GLY A 414 -0.23 26.08 14.39
CA GLY A 414 0.56 27.24 14.82
C GLY A 414 1.83 26.86 15.58
N THR A 415 2.81 27.76 15.52
CA THR A 415 4.09 27.59 16.22
C THR A 415 3.90 27.56 17.72
N GLY A 416 4.61 26.65 18.39
CA GLY A 416 4.51 26.44 19.84
C GLY A 416 3.32 25.58 20.27
N THR A 417 2.42 25.22 19.36
CA THR A 417 1.30 24.32 19.65
C THR A 417 1.78 22.87 19.72
N SER A 418 1.34 22.11 20.73
CA SER A 418 1.79 20.72 20.93
C SER A 418 0.67 19.75 21.36
N PHE A 419 0.71 18.50 20.90
CA PHE A 419 -0.18 17.43 21.39
C PHE A 419 0.58 16.14 21.73
N VAL A 420 0.19 15.45 22.81
CA VAL A 420 0.76 14.15 23.19
C VAL A 420 -0.36 13.14 23.43
N ASN A 421 -0.32 11.99 22.75
CA ASN A 421 -1.17 10.85 23.04
C ASN A 421 -0.42 9.78 23.86
N ASN A 422 -0.83 9.55 25.10
CA ASN A 422 -0.41 8.42 25.95
C ASN A 422 -1.47 7.31 26.02
N GLY A 423 -2.73 7.64 25.72
CA GLY A 423 -3.87 6.74 25.80
C GLY A 423 -4.19 6.08 24.45
N VAL A 424 -5.48 6.02 24.13
CA VAL A 424 -5.98 5.42 22.87
C VAL A 424 -6.66 6.48 22.01
N MET A 425 -6.42 6.44 20.71
CA MET A 425 -7.21 7.16 19.72
C MET A 425 -7.79 6.17 18.70
N ASN A 426 -9.06 6.34 18.32
CA ASN A 426 -9.74 5.53 17.31
C ASN A 426 -10.28 6.43 16.20
N VAL A 427 -10.17 5.99 14.95
CA VAL A 427 -10.65 6.74 13.79
C VAL A 427 -11.60 5.86 12.97
N GLY A 428 -12.85 6.27 12.87
CA GLY A 428 -13.85 5.64 12.01
C GLY A 428 -13.58 5.91 10.53
N ALA A 429 -13.79 4.90 9.69
CA ALA A 429 -13.84 5.04 8.25
C ALA A 429 -15.27 5.37 7.82
N TRP A 430 -15.42 6.32 6.90
CA TRP A 430 -16.73 6.84 6.46
C TRP A 430 -17.67 5.75 5.93
N THR A 431 -18.94 5.81 6.35
CA THR A 431 -20.03 4.96 5.85
C THR A 431 -21.33 5.70 5.60
N LEU A 432 -21.40 7.01 5.90
CA LEU A 432 -22.61 7.81 5.71
C LEU A 432 -22.79 8.15 4.22
N ASP A 433 -24.00 8.14 3.68
CA ASP A 433 -24.39 8.73 2.38
C ASP A 433 -23.34 8.72 1.24
N GLY A 434 -23.04 7.54 0.70
CA GLY A 434 -22.28 7.40 -0.55
C GLY A 434 -20.77 7.67 -0.45
N ASN A 435 -20.11 7.63 -1.60
CA ASN A 435 -18.65 7.67 -1.68
C ASN A 435 -18.06 9.07 -1.53
N ARG A 436 -16.97 9.21 -0.76
CA ARG A 436 -16.31 10.49 -0.47
C ARG A 436 -14.77 10.34 -0.48
N PRO A 437 -14.14 10.24 -1.68
CA PRO A 437 -12.70 9.99 -1.82
C PRO A 437 -11.81 11.15 -1.36
N ASP A 438 -12.39 12.35 -1.28
CA ASP A 438 -11.78 13.58 -0.78
C ASP A 438 -11.89 13.73 0.75
N LEU A 439 -12.79 12.99 1.39
CA LEU A 439 -12.99 13.06 2.84
C LEU A 439 -11.84 12.41 3.59
N GLN A 440 -11.32 13.14 4.57
CA GLN A 440 -10.23 12.72 5.44
C GLN A 440 -10.70 12.66 6.89
N ASN A 441 -10.74 11.47 7.45
CA ASN A 441 -10.85 11.27 8.89
C ASN A 441 -9.46 11.06 9.47
N TYR A 442 -9.15 11.70 10.59
CA TYR A 442 -7.85 11.56 11.24
C TYR A 442 -7.91 11.51 12.76
N ALA A 443 -6.93 10.85 13.37
CA ALA A 443 -6.71 10.93 14.81
C ALA A 443 -6.04 12.27 15.16
N VAL A 444 -4.92 12.61 14.50
CA VAL A 444 -4.19 13.86 14.76
C VAL A 444 -3.76 14.52 13.46
N ALA A 445 -4.05 15.80 13.29
CA ALA A 445 -3.51 16.67 12.27
C ALA A 445 -2.62 17.77 12.89
N VAL A 446 -1.40 17.94 12.36
CA VAL A 446 -0.46 18.99 12.76
C VAL A 446 -0.12 19.89 11.59
N THR A 447 -0.33 21.19 11.76
CA THR A 447 -0.13 22.19 10.70
C THR A 447 0.64 23.41 11.19
N SER A 448 1.20 24.18 10.26
CA SER A 448 1.74 25.53 10.52
C SER A 448 2.74 25.60 11.69
N GLY A 449 3.65 24.64 11.81
CA GLY A 449 4.68 24.56 12.84
C GLY A 449 4.27 23.89 14.16
N ALA A 450 3.05 23.34 14.26
CA ALA A 450 2.62 22.56 15.41
C ALA A 450 3.34 21.21 15.50
N ASN A 451 3.39 20.62 16.70
CA ASN A 451 4.06 19.34 16.96
C ASN A 451 3.11 18.36 17.64
N ALA A 452 3.16 17.07 17.30
CA ALA A 452 2.44 16.04 18.02
C ALA A 452 3.22 14.75 18.15
N SER A 453 3.02 14.03 19.25
CA SER A 453 3.62 12.71 19.47
C SER A 453 2.62 11.67 19.96
N ASN A 454 2.74 10.44 19.48
CA ASN A 454 2.00 9.27 19.97
C ASN A 454 2.93 8.34 20.77
N ALA A 455 2.71 8.21 22.07
CA ALA A 455 3.32 7.21 22.93
C ALA A 455 2.34 6.08 23.32
N GLY A 456 1.05 6.24 23.02
CA GLY A 456 -0.01 5.25 23.24
C GLY A 456 -0.41 4.52 21.94
N THR A 457 -1.70 4.28 21.75
CA THR A 457 -2.23 3.55 20.60
C THR A 457 -3.12 4.43 19.72
N ILE A 458 -2.97 4.33 18.40
CA ILE A 458 -3.90 4.88 17.40
C ILE A 458 -4.44 3.73 16.55
N ASN A 459 -5.77 3.55 16.51
CA ASN A 459 -6.47 2.63 15.62
C ASN A 459 -7.05 3.40 14.43
N VAL A 460 -6.65 3.03 13.23
CA VAL A 460 -6.98 3.70 11.97
C VAL A 460 -7.95 2.81 11.17
N GLY A 461 -9.15 3.31 10.91
CA GLY A 461 -10.19 2.53 10.22
C GLY A 461 -10.72 1.41 11.11
N VAL A 462 -11.49 1.77 12.13
CA VAL A 462 -11.97 0.83 13.15
C VAL A 462 -13.17 -0.02 12.74
N ASN A 463 -13.69 0.18 11.53
CA ASN A 463 -14.88 -0.48 11.00
C ASN A 463 -14.63 -0.98 9.57
N ALA A 464 -15.44 -1.95 9.16
CA ALA A 464 -15.45 -2.41 7.79
C ALA A 464 -16.11 -1.38 6.87
N THR A 465 -15.52 -1.16 5.69
CA THR A 465 -16.13 -0.34 4.63
C THR A 465 -15.51 -0.65 3.27
N THR A 466 -16.33 -0.51 2.22
CA THR A 466 -15.93 -0.55 0.81
C THR A 466 -16.12 0.81 0.15
N LEU A 467 -16.27 1.88 0.94
CA LEU A 467 -16.24 3.23 0.43
C LEU A 467 -14.79 3.70 0.33
N ASP A 468 -14.53 4.45 -0.74
CA ASP A 468 -13.28 5.11 -0.99
C ASP A 468 -13.28 6.43 -0.20
N SER A 469 -12.77 6.39 1.03
CA SER A 469 -12.48 7.55 1.88
C SER A 469 -11.07 7.42 2.41
N GLN A 470 -10.54 8.49 3.02
CA GLN A 470 -9.22 8.47 3.63
C GLN A 470 -9.32 8.41 5.15
N VAL A 471 -8.59 7.47 5.76
CA VAL A 471 -8.54 7.29 7.21
C VAL A 471 -7.09 7.32 7.67
N ILE A 472 -6.75 8.26 8.55
CA ILE A 472 -5.36 8.64 8.83
C ILE A 472 -5.08 8.57 10.34
N GLY A 473 -3.95 7.98 10.73
CA GLY A 473 -3.47 8.07 12.11
C GLY A 473 -2.90 9.46 12.41
N GLY A 474 -1.72 9.76 11.86
CA GLY A 474 -1.10 11.08 11.95
C GLY A 474 -1.04 11.78 10.59
N PHE A 475 -1.55 13.00 10.49
CA PHE A 475 -1.45 13.87 9.32
C PHE A 475 -0.52 15.05 9.60
N ALA A 476 0.57 15.17 8.85
CA ALA A 476 1.53 16.27 9.00
C ALA A 476 1.54 17.16 7.75
N ALA A 477 1.11 18.42 7.89
CA ALA A 477 1.08 19.41 6.80
C ALA A 477 1.68 20.74 7.26
N GLY A 478 3.00 20.86 7.17
CA GLY A 478 3.77 22.01 7.68
C GLY A 478 4.03 21.96 9.18
N GLY A 479 3.63 20.88 9.87
CA GLY A 479 3.96 20.58 11.27
C GLY A 479 4.81 19.31 11.41
N THR A 480 4.98 18.84 12.65
CA THR A 480 5.75 17.64 13.00
C THR A 480 4.88 16.60 13.71
N PHE A 481 4.80 15.37 13.18
CA PHE A 481 4.15 14.24 13.86
C PHE A 481 5.16 13.12 14.13
N THR A 482 5.18 12.58 15.35
CA THR A 482 6.05 11.46 15.75
C THR A 482 5.28 10.34 16.43
N ASN A 483 5.26 9.14 15.84
CA ASN A 483 4.95 7.94 16.60
C ASN A 483 6.19 7.58 17.45
N ALA A 484 6.14 7.81 18.76
CA ALA A 484 7.27 7.59 19.66
C ALA A 484 7.56 6.09 19.85
N ALA A 485 8.71 5.75 20.46
CA ALA A 485 9.17 4.37 20.58
C ALA A 485 8.19 3.41 21.29
N GLY A 486 7.39 3.91 22.25
CA GLY A 486 6.32 3.14 22.90
C GLY A 486 4.98 3.16 22.14
N GLY A 487 4.87 3.98 21.10
CA GLY A 487 3.63 4.21 20.37
C GLY A 487 3.31 3.12 19.35
N THR A 488 2.04 2.78 19.23
CA THR A 488 1.51 1.86 18.22
C THR A 488 0.49 2.58 17.34
N ILE A 489 0.61 2.43 16.03
CA ILE A 489 -0.45 2.76 15.06
C ILE A 489 -0.89 1.46 14.39
N TYR A 490 -2.19 1.19 14.35
CA TYR A 490 -2.75 -0.05 13.80
C TYR A 490 -3.84 0.27 12.79
N LEU A 491 -3.71 -0.23 11.56
CA LEU A 491 -4.68 -0.04 10.48
C LEU A 491 -5.60 -1.27 10.39
N GLY A 492 -6.91 -1.04 10.31
CA GLY A 492 -7.92 -2.08 10.16
C GLY A 492 -8.09 -2.96 11.39
N ARG A 493 -8.23 -2.34 12.56
CA ARG A 493 -8.53 -3.02 13.84
C ARG A 493 -9.67 -2.32 14.56
N ALA A 494 -10.57 -3.11 15.16
CA ALA A 494 -11.68 -2.60 15.93
C ALA A 494 -11.21 -1.70 17.09
N ALA A 495 -12.09 -0.79 17.51
CA ALA A 495 -11.79 0.24 18.48
C ALA A 495 -11.37 -0.34 19.84
N GLN A 496 -10.40 0.31 20.47
CA GLN A 496 -10.01 0.05 21.84
C GLN A 496 -10.45 1.22 22.72
N TYR A 497 -11.00 0.94 23.90
CA TYR A 497 -11.42 1.97 24.86
C TYR A 497 -10.53 2.04 26.10
N GLY A 498 -9.39 1.35 26.03
CA GLY A 498 -8.31 1.38 27.00
C GLY A 498 -7.03 0.76 26.41
N PRO A 499 -5.83 1.16 26.88
CA PRO A 499 -4.57 0.63 26.37
C PRO A 499 -4.49 -0.90 26.49
N GLY A 500 -4.05 -1.56 25.42
CA GLY A 500 -3.81 -3.01 25.41
C GLY A 500 -5.07 -3.90 25.41
N ALA A 501 -6.27 -3.34 25.29
CA ALA A 501 -7.51 -4.13 25.19
C ALA A 501 -7.46 -5.06 23.96
N ALA A 502 -7.85 -6.33 24.12
CA ALA A 502 -7.88 -7.28 23.00
C ALA A 502 -9.00 -6.92 22.02
N THR A 503 -8.68 -6.91 20.72
CA THR A 503 -9.61 -6.56 19.63
C THR A 503 -9.26 -7.35 18.37
N ASN A 504 -10.21 -7.42 17.42
CA ASN A 504 -10.03 -8.13 16.15
C ASN A 504 -9.68 -7.18 15.00
N ASP A 505 -9.05 -7.72 13.96
CA ASP A 505 -8.92 -7.03 12.68
C ASP A 505 -10.29 -6.89 12.00
N VAL A 506 -10.46 -5.82 11.22
CA VAL A 506 -11.68 -5.54 10.43
C VAL A 506 -11.34 -5.42 8.95
N ALA A 507 -12.32 -5.74 8.10
CA ALA A 507 -12.18 -5.69 6.64
C ALA A 507 -12.18 -4.24 6.12
N LEU A 508 -11.00 -3.63 6.05
CA LEU A 508 -10.80 -2.24 5.63
C LEU A 508 -10.29 -2.18 4.19
N ALA A 509 -11.08 -1.58 3.28
CA ALA A 509 -10.70 -1.36 1.88
C ALA A 509 -10.48 0.13 1.52
N ALA A 510 -10.90 1.05 2.40
CA ALA A 510 -10.64 2.48 2.26
C ALA A 510 -9.13 2.79 2.23
N HIS A 511 -8.76 3.94 1.65
CA HIS A 511 -7.38 4.41 1.69
C HIS A 511 -6.98 4.69 3.14
N SER A 512 -6.11 3.85 3.68
CA SER A 512 -5.72 3.92 5.09
C SER A 512 -4.25 4.25 5.24
N TYR A 513 -3.95 5.23 6.08
CA TYR A 513 -2.59 5.72 6.30
C TYR A 513 -2.26 5.72 7.78
N GLY A 514 -1.21 5.00 8.18
CA GLY A 514 -0.71 5.13 9.55
C GLY A 514 -0.22 6.54 9.81
N ILE A 515 0.61 7.05 8.91
CA ILE A 515 1.06 8.44 8.88
C ILE A 515 1.02 8.95 7.44
N LEU A 516 0.37 10.09 7.20
CA LEU A 516 0.32 10.78 5.91
C LEU A 516 1.05 12.14 6.01
N LEU A 517 2.03 12.34 5.13
CA LEU A 517 2.64 13.65 4.92
C LEU A 517 1.85 14.42 3.86
N GLY A 518 1.34 15.60 4.22
CA GLY A 518 0.68 16.52 3.32
C GLY A 518 1.66 17.23 2.38
N ALA A 519 1.36 18.47 2.00
CA ALA A 519 2.21 19.22 1.06
C ALA A 519 3.64 19.44 1.56
N SER A 520 3.84 19.59 2.88
CA SER A 520 5.13 19.77 3.55
C SER A 520 5.07 19.27 5.00
N GLY A 521 6.18 19.32 5.75
CA GLY A 521 6.23 18.97 7.18
C GLY A 521 7.23 17.86 7.51
N THR A 522 7.14 17.32 8.72
CA THR A 522 7.97 16.20 9.19
C THR A 522 7.10 15.13 9.85
N ALA A 523 7.30 13.88 9.45
CA ALA A 523 6.56 12.74 9.96
C ALA A 523 7.53 11.59 10.27
N SER A 524 7.50 11.05 11.47
CA SER A 524 8.42 9.99 11.89
C SER A 524 7.73 8.85 12.64
N ASN A 525 8.13 7.61 12.37
CA ASN A 525 7.81 6.44 13.17
C ASN A 525 9.05 5.94 13.91
N LEU A 526 9.03 6.00 15.24
CA LEU A 526 10.03 5.39 16.14
C LEU A 526 9.49 4.14 16.85
N GLY A 527 8.16 3.99 16.90
CA GLY A 527 7.45 2.86 17.49
C GLY A 527 7.02 1.82 16.46
N SER A 528 5.81 1.28 16.63
CA SER A 528 5.27 0.25 15.73
C SER A 528 4.11 0.75 14.89
N ILE A 529 4.11 0.41 13.60
CA ILE A 529 2.94 0.51 12.72
C ILE A 529 2.57 -0.91 12.27
N VAL A 530 1.29 -1.26 12.32
CA VAL A 530 0.79 -2.58 11.88
C VAL A 530 -0.36 -2.38 10.90
N ILE A 531 -0.27 -3.02 9.74
CA ILE A 531 -1.39 -3.17 8.80
C ILE A 531 -2.06 -4.51 9.10
N GLY A 532 -3.31 -4.49 9.56
CA GLY A 532 -4.06 -5.66 9.98
C GLY A 532 -4.30 -6.67 8.86
N SER A 533 -4.50 -7.94 9.23
CA SER A 533 -4.64 -9.09 8.32
C SER A 533 -5.79 -8.99 7.33
N GLN A 534 -6.86 -8.26 7.67
CA GLN A 534 -8.01 -8.06 6.79
C GLN A 534 -7.98 -6.72 6.04
N THR A 535 -6.89 -5.96 6.16
CA THR A 535 -6.72 -4.67 5.47
C THR A 535 -6.16 -4.87 4.07
N GLN A 536 -6.64 -4.06 3.14
CA GLN A 536 -6.06 -3.85 1.82
C GLN A 536 -6.01 -2.35 1.52
N ASN A 537 -5.26 -1.95 0.49
CA ASN A 537 -5.13 -0.54 0.10
C ASN A 537 -4.60 0.37 1.23
N GLY A 538 -3.83 -0.20 2.16
CA GLY A 538 -3.25 0.52 3.28
C GLY A 538 -1.77 0.85 3.06
N ALA A 539 -1.33 2.00 3.59
CA ALA A 539 0.08 2.34 3.71
C ALA A 539 0.47 2.67 5.16
N GLY A 540 1.54 2.05 5.66
CA GLY A 540 2.05 2.34 7.00
C GLY A 540 2.46 3.81 7.13
N MET A 541 3.24 4.29 6.17
CA MET A 541 3.62 5.69 6.02
C MET A 541 3.54 6.11 4.55
N ALA A 542 2.98 7.28 4.25
CA ALA A 542 2.83 7.76 2.88
C ALA A 542 3.19 9.23 2.70
N SER A 543 3.81 9.54 1.56
CA SER A 543 3.98 10.89 1.02
C SER A 543 3.57 10.89 -0.45
N ILE A 544 2.48 11.61 -0.75
CA ILE A 544 1.83 11.61 -2.06
C ILE A 544 1.70 13.06 -2.51
N GLY A 545 2.34 13.41 -3.62
CA GLY A 545 2.27 14.78 -4.16
C GLY A 545 2.89 15.87 -3.28
N SER A 546 3.64 15.51 -2.23
CA SER A 546 4.28 16.49 -1.34
C SER A 546 5.28 17.35 -2.11
N SER A 547 5.25 18.66 -1.90
CA SER A 547 6.18 19.61 -2.51
C SER A 547 7.52 19.67 -1.78
N SER A 548 7.56 19.26 -0.51
CA SER A 548 8.76 19.16 0.33
C SER A 548 8.44 18.34 1.59
N GLY A 549 9.41 18.18 2.50
CA GLY A 549 9.19 17.60 3.82
C GLY A 549 10.04 16.36 4.09
N THR A 550 9.77 15.68 5.19
CA THR A 550 10.51 14.49 5.64
C THR A 550 9.56 13.41 6.15
N LEU A 551 9.75 12.18 5.69
CA LEU A 551 9.04 10.99 6.14
C LEU A 551 10.07 9.93 6.56
N LEU A 552 10.14 9.61 7.85
CA LEU A 552 11.16 8.75 8.43
C LEU A 552 10.56 7.54 9.16
N ASN A 553 10.89 6.32 8.77
CA ASN A 553 10.71 5.15 9.61
C ASN A 553 12.03 4.77 10.30
N ALA A 554 12.07 4.83 11.62
CA ALA A 554 13.16 4.32 12.46
C ALA A 554 12.69 3.23 13.45
N GLY A 555 11.39 2.94 13.49
CA GLY A 555 10.78 1.87 14.27
C GLY A 555 10.45 0.65 13.41
N THR A 556 9.34 -0.03 13.72
CA THR A 556 8.88 -1.21 13.00
C THR A 556 7.61 -0.93 12.19
N ILE A 557 7.52 -1.50 10.99
CA ILE A 557 6.29 -1.57 10.19
C ILE A 557 6.03 -3.04 9.85
N ALA A 558 4.90 -3.58 10.29
CA ALA A 558 4.45 -4.93 9.96
C ALA A 558 3.28 -4.86 8.97
N VAL A 559 3.46 -5.44 7.78
CA VAL A 559 2.44 -5.50 6.73
C VAL A 559 1.84 -6.91 6.74
N ASN A 560 0.73 -7.09 7.46
CA ASN A 560 0.05 -8.39 7.59
C ASN A 560 -1.15 -8.53 6.65
N GLY A 561 -1.57 -7.45 5.98
CA GLY A 561 -2.78 -7.43 5.15
C GLY A 561 -2.81 -8.52 4.09
N ALA A 562 -3.89 -9.30 4.13
CA ALA A 562 -4.17 -10.45 3.29
C ALA A 562 -5.70 -10.59 3.13
N ALA A 563 -6.35 -9.49 2.75
CA ALA A 563 -7.80 -9.49 2.51
C ALA A 563 -8.17 -10.56 1.47
N ALA A 564 -9.36 -11.15 1.61
CA ALA A 564 -9.78 -12.30 0.81
C ALA A 564 -9.85 -11.99 -0.70
N GLY A 565 -9.61 -13.00 -1.53
CA GLY A 565 -9.59 -12.88 -3.00
C GLY A 565 -8.24 -12.39 -3.51
N THR A 566 -8.25 -11.42 -4.42
CA THR A 566 -7.03 -10.76 -4.93
C THR A 566 -6.92 -9.39 -4.27
N PRO A 567 -6.25 -9.24 -3.11
CA PRO A 567 -6.26 -7.98 -2.37
C PRO A 567 -5.49 -6.86 -3.11
N PHE A 568 -5.91 -5.61 -2.92
CA PHE A 568 -5.05 -4.47 -3.26
C PHE A 568 -3.76 -4.49 -2.46
N ALA A 569 -2.70 -3.94 -3.04
CA ALA A 569 -1.40 -3.92 -2.40
C ALA A 569 -1.44 -3.14 -1.08
N ASN A 570 -0.74 -3.66 -0.08
CA ASN A 570 -0.45 -2.94 1.17
C ASN A 570 1.02 -2.54 1.17
N VAL A 571 1.30 -1.30 1.55
CA VAL A 571 2.64 -0.71 1.44
C VAL A 571 3.20 -0.34 2.81
N GLY A 572 4.43 -0.74 3.12
CA GLY A 572 5.12 -0.29 4.34
C GLY A 572 5.37 1.22 4.30
N MET A 573 6.11 1.68 3.29
CA MET A 573 6.37 3.08 3.00
C MET A 573 6.10 3.42 1.52
N LEU A 574 5.24 4.40 1.27
CA LEU A 574 4.86 4.88 -0.07
C LEU A 574 5.38 6.30 -0.33
N ALA A 575 6.16 6.45 -1.40
CA ALA A 575 6.51 7.75 -1.98
C ALA A 575 5.95 7.82 -3.41
N ALA A 576 4.99 8.70 -3.67
CA ALA A 576 4.34 8.82 -4.97
C ALA A 576 4.33 10.26 -5.47
N ASN A 577 5.01 10.51 -6.58
CA ASN A 577 5.16 11.85 -7.20
C ASN A 577 5.49 12.94 -6.16
N SER A 578 6.40 12.62 -5.25
CA SER A 578 6.70 13.41 -4.05
C SER A 578 8.14 13.92 -4.06
N ALA A 579 8.33 15.18 -3.66
CA ALA A 579 9.62 15.81 -3.45
C ALA A 579 10.08 15.74 -1.96
N ALA A 580 9.36 15.02 -1.10
CA ALA A 580 9.77 14.82 0.28
C ALA A 580 10.99 13.89 0.39
N THR A 581 11.77 14.05 1.46
CA THR A 581 12.83 13.10 1.83
C THR A 581 12.20 11.90 2.54
N VAL A 582 12.13 10.76 1.85
CA VAL A 582 11.55 9.52 2.39
C VAL A 582 12.66 8.54 2.77
N THR A 583 12.72 8.15 4.05
CA THR A 583 13.81 7.31 4.59
C THR A 583 13.32 6.20 5.52
N ASN A 584 13.85 4.98 5.34
CA ASN A 584 13.73 3.87 6.29
C ASN A 584 15.10 3.57 6.93
N THR A 585 15.23 3.73 8.24
CA THR A 585 16.35 3.23 9.06
C THR A 585 15.91 2.10 10.00
N GLY A 586 14.60 1.84 10.10
CA GLY A 586 14.01 0.83 10.97
C GLY A 586 13.83 -0.54 10.31
N THR A 587 12.81 -1.29 10.73
CA THR A 587 12.48 -2.60 10.15
C THR A 587 11.11 -2.58 9.48
N ILE A 588 11.03 -3.14 8.28
CA ILE A 588 9.76 -3.41 7.58
C ILE A 588 9.65 -4.92 7.38
N THR A 589 8.54 -5.53 7.79
CA THR A 589 8.29 -6.97 7.63
C THR A 589 6.99 -7.18 6.86
N LEU A 590 7.07 -7.92 5.76
CA LEU A 590 5.94 -8.25 4.88
C LEU A 590 5.49 -9.68 5.19
N ASN A 591 4.40 -9.86 5.92
CA ASN A 591 3.85 -11.17 6.28
C ASN A 591 2.62 -11.53 5.45
N GLY A 592 1.89 -10.52 4.94
CA GLY A 592 0.64 -10.68 4.22
C GLY A 592 0.79 -11.05 2.75
N VAL A 593 -0.23 -10.70 1.97
CA VAL A 593 -0.35 -10.96 0.53
C VAL A 593 -0.32 -9.64 -0.23
N ASN A 594 0.31 -9.63 -1.41
CA ASN A 594 0.48 -8.42 -2.25
C ASN A 594 1.13 -7.24 -1.49
N GLY A 595 2.05 -7.54 -0.57
CA GLY A 595 2.73 -6.57 0.27
C GLY A 595 3.96 -5.97 -0.40
N ILE A 596 4.16 -4.66 -0.24
CA ILE A 596 5.33 -3.93 -0.72
C ILE A 596 6.02 -3.23 0.45
N GLY A 597 7.33 -3.44 0.64
CA GLY A 597 8.09 -2.82 1.74
C GLY A 597 8.28 -1.33 1.53
N LEU A 598 9.00 -0.98 0.47
CA LEU A 598 9.21 0.40 0.03
C LEU A 598 8.75 0.56 -1.42
N MET A 599 7.77 1.43 -1.65
CA MET A 599 7.25 1.74 -2.99
C MET A 599 7.59 3.17 -3.40
N VAL A 600 8.20 3.33 -4.58
CA VAL A 600 8.59 4.63 -5.14
C VAL A 600 7.96 4.79 -6.53
N ILE A 601 7.04 5.74 -6.67
CA ILE A 601 6.34 6.02 -7.93
C ILE A 601 6.75 7.40 -8.44
N GLY A 602 7.31 7.44 -9.65
CA GLY A 602 7.81 8.64 -10.33
C GLY A 602 7.38 8.66 -11.79
N THR A 603 6.06 8.57 -12.00
CA THR A 603 5.41 8.57 -13.32
C THR A 603 4.95 9.96 -13.75
N GLY A 604 4.86 10.92 -12.83
CA GLY A 604 4.40 12.29 -13.09
C GLY A 604 5.51 13.33 -13.27
N ALA A 605 5.15 14.59 -12.97
CA ALA A 605 6.03 15.76 -13.13
C ALA A 605 7.02 15.98 -11.97
N THR A 606 6.99 15.16 -10.92
CA THR A 606 7.87 15.26 -9.75
C THR A 606 8.85 14.11 -9.75
N ALA A 607 10.15 14.39 -9.52
CA ALA A 607 11.12 13.33 -9.31
C ALA A 607 10.95 12.79 -7.90
N THR A 608 10.79 11.48 -7.77
CA THR A 608 10.48 10.83 -6.50
C THR A 608 11.64 9.95 -6.08
N ALA A 609 12.11 10.13 -4.85
CA ALA A 609 13.19 9.32 -4.30
C ALA A 609 12.89 8.84 -2.89
N ALA A 610 13.37 7.64 -2.57
CA ALA A 610 13.37 7.10 -1.21
C ALA A 610 14.64 6.30 -0.92
N THR A 611 15.04 6.29 0.36
CA THR A 611 16.24 5.59 0.84
C THR A 611 15.89 4.60 1.95
N SER A 612 16.45 3.40 1.93
CA SER A 612 16.34 2.44 3.03
C SER A 612 17.72 1.98 3.47
N THR A 613 18.16 2.36 4.67
CA THR A 613 19.35 1.82 5.36
C THR A 613 18.97 0.81 6.44
N GLY A 614 17.68 0.68 6.74
CA GLY A 614 17.13 -0.31 7.67
C GLY A 614 16.85 -1.67 7.01
N THR A 615 16.31 -2.60 7.80
CA THR A 615 16.01 -3.98 7.38
C THR A 615 14.65 -4.09 6.69
N ILE A 616 14.57 -4.86 5.61
CA ILE A 616 13.32 -5.27 4.96
C ILE A 616 13.27 -6.80 4.92
N ASN A 617 12.25 -7.40 5.53
CA ASN A 617 11.99 -8.83 5.52
C ASN A 617 10.79 -9.13 4.61
N VAL A 618 11.00 -9.93 3.57
CA VAL A 618 9.96 -10.37 2.62
C VAL A 618 9.54 -11.81 3.00
N ALA A 619 8.66 -11.91 4.00
CA ALA A 619 8.30 -13.17 4.62
C ALA A 619 7.08 -13.86 4.01
N GLY A 620 6.07 -13.10 3.60
CA GLY A 620 4.97 -13.58 2.76
C GLY A 620 5.44 -13.81 1.33
N GLY A 621 4.81 -14.75 0.66
CA GLY A 621 5.23 -15.28 -0.63
C GLY A 621 4.21 -15.07 -1.76
N LEU A 622 4.37 -15.85 -2.83
CA LEU A 622 3.36 -16.09 -3.85
C LEU A 622 2.13 -16.71 -3.19
N ASP A 623 1.03 -15.96 -3.20
CA ASP A 623 -0.23 -16.43 -2.67
C ASP A 623 -0.95 -17.34 -3.68
N PRO A 624 -1.28 -18.60 -3.34
CA PRO A 624 -1.92 -19.52 -4.27
C PRO A 624 -3.34 -19.11 -4.69
N ALA A 625 -4.01 -18.24 -3.94
CA ALA A 625 -5.38 -17.82 -4.26
C ALA A 625 -5.42 -16.66 -5.26
N SER A 626 -4.48 -15.72 -5.16
CA SER A 626 -4.42 -14.51 -5.97
C SER A 626 -3.29 -14.49 -7.00
N ASP A 627 -2.34 -15.42 -6.91
CA ASP A 627 -1.05 -15.42 -7.62
C ASP A 627 -0.21 -14.14 -7.42
N THR A 628 -0.51 -13.34 -6.41
CA THR A 628 0.26 -12.11 -6.12
C THR A 628 1.49 -12.44 -5.27
N ARG A 629 2.54 -11.62 -5.41
CA ARG A 629 3.82 -11.77 -4.71
C ARG A 629 4.09 -10.58 -3.80
N ASN A 630 4.95 -10.77 -2.82
CA ASN A 630 5.47 -9.67 -2.02
C ASN A 630 6.80 -9.14 -2.58
N TYR A 631 6.98 -7.83 -2.44
CA TYR A 631 8.12 -7.07 -2.97
C TYR A 631 8.82 -6.33 -1.84
N GLY A 632 10.11 -6.55 -1.63
CA GLY A 632 10.90 -5.77 -0.68
C GLY A 632 10.94 -4.29 -1.06
N VAL A 633 11.39 -4.01 -2.28
CA VAL A 633 11.45 -2.66 -2.85
C VAL A 633 10.88 -2.68 -4.27
N TRP A 634 9.97 -1.75 -4.55
CA TRP A 634 9.38 -1.52 -5.87
C TRP A 634 9.59 -0.07 -6.27
N ALA A 635 10.24 0.17 -7.41
CA ALA A 635 10.31 1.50 -8.03
C ALA A 635 9.70 1.49 -9.43
N GLU A 636 8.86 2.47 -9.74
CA GLU A 636 8.14 2.55 -11.01
C GLU A 636 8.14 3.96 -11.62
N GLY A 637 8.51 4.01 -12.89
CA GLY A 637 8.52 5.22 -13.71
C GLY A 637 9.91 5.83 -13.88
N PRO A 638 10.14 6.59 -14.96
CA PRO A 638 11.46 7.10 -15.35
C PRO A 638 12.06 8.10 -14.36
N ARG A 639 11.26 8.61 -13.41
CA ARG A 639 11.69 9.57 -12.39
C ARG A 639 11.64 9.00 -10.97
N ALA A 640 11.43 7.69 -10.85
CA ALA A 640 11.53 6.97 -9.58
C ALA A 640 12.97 6.53 -9.32
N LYS A 641 13.49 6.88 -8.14
CA LYS A 641 14.81 6.44 -7.67
C LYS A 641 14.74 5.87 -6.26
N ALA A 642 15.01 4.58 -6.09
CA ALA A 642 15.21 3.98 -4.78
C ALA A 642 16.70 3.77 -4.48
N THR A 643 17.11 3.96 -3.23
CA THR A 643 18.45 3.58 -2.74
C THR A 643 18.29 2.68 -1.53
N VAL A 644 18.90 1.50 -1.55
CA VAL A 644 18.78 0.49 -0.50
C VAL A 644 20.18 0.13 -0.03
N ASP A 645 20.46 0.24 1.26
CA ASP A 645 21.77 -0.04 1.88
C ASP A 645 21.63 -0.69 3.26
N GLY A 646 20.46 -1.26 3.55
CA GLY A 646 20.21 -2.11 4.73
C GLY A 646 19.79 -3.52 4.34
N ALA A 647 19.76 -4.44 5.30
CA ALA A 647 19.52 -5.85 5.05
C ALA A 647 18.19 -6.11 4.32
N LEU A 648 18.24 -6.96 3.29
CA LEU A 648 17.07 -7.38 2.52
C LEU A 648 16.97 -8.90 2.55
N ASN A 649 15.97 -9.41 3.25
CA ASN A 649 15.86 -10.80 3.66
C ASN A 649 14.68 -11.48 2.97
N LEU A 650 14.93 -12.56 2.22
CA LEU A 650 13.90 -13.32 1.52
C LEU A 650 13.64 -14.65 2.24
N THR A 651 12.44 -14.83 2.79
CA THR A 651 12.02 -16.09 3.43
C THR A 651 10.75 -16.67 2.84
N GLY A 652 9.92 -15.87 2.16
CA GLY A 652 8.69 -16.31 1.51
C GLY A 652 8.91 -16.98 0.17
N ASN A 653 8.17 -18.04 -0.14
CA ASN A 653 8.19 -18.66 -1.47
C ASN A 653 7.78 -17.63 -2.52
N GLY A 654 8.53 -17.46 -3.60
CA GLY A 654 8.17 -16.49 -4.63
C GLY A 654 8.38 -15.02 -4.27
N ALA A 655 8.96 -14.71 -3.12
CA ALA A 655 9.32 -13.35 -2.73
C ALA A 655 10.24 -12.68 -3.78
N ILE A 656 10.03 -11.39 -3.98
CA ILE A 656 10.88 -10.56 -4.84
C ILE A 656 11.58 -9.52 -3.98
N GLY A 657 12.91 -9.48 -4.02
CA GLY A 657 13.71 -8.52 -3.25
C GLY A 657 13.56 -7.11 -3.78
N VAL A 658 14.06 -6.89 -4.99
CA VAL A 658 14.11 -5.57 -5.64
C VAL A 658 13.44 -5.62 -7.00
N HIS A 659 12.50 -4.72 -7.27
CA HIS A 659 11.80 -4.61 -8.54
C HIS A 659 11.89 -3.19 -9.12
N ALA A 660 12.61 -3.03 -10.23
CA ALA A 660 12.67 -1.79 -11.01
C ALA A 660 11.82 -1.91 -12.26
N ARG A 661 10.86 -1.00 -12.45
CA ARG A 661 9.85 -1.08 -13.50
C ARG A 661 9.70 0.23 -14.29
N SER A 662 9.40 0.12 -15.57
CA SER A 662 9.01 1.25 -16.44
C SER A 662 9.98 2.43 -16.43
N GLY A 663 11.29 2.17 -16.49
CA GLY A 663 12.33 3.22 -16.52
C GLY A 663 12.90 3.61 -15.14
N ALA A 664 12.47 2.96 -14.07
CA ALA A 664 12.94 3.28 -12.72
C ALA A 664 14.41 2.90 -12.49
N THR A 665 15.07 3.60 -11.57
CA THR A 665 16.44 3.28 -11.13
C THR A 665 16.44 2.85 -9.67
N ILE A 666 17.07 1.72 -9.36
CA ILE A 666 17.32 1.28 -7.98
C ILE A 666 18.82 1.10 -7.76
N ASN A 667 19.36 1.73 -6.72
CA ASN A 667 20.74 1.53 -6.27
C ASN A 667 20.75 0.64 -5.03
N VAL A 668 21.51 -0.44 -5.09
CA VAL A 668 21.62 -1.45 -4.05
C VAL A 668 23.05 -1.44 -3.51
N GLY A 669 23.20 -0.97 -2.28
CA GLY A 669 24.44 -0.95 -1.52
C GLY A 669 24.90 -2.37 -1.15
N ALA A 670 26.15 -2.47 -0.66
CA ALA A 670 26.76 -3.76 -0.37
C ALA A 670 26.05 -4.52 0.77
N ASN A 671 25.39 -3.80 1.68
CA ASN A 671 24.63 -4.38 2.79
C ASN A 671 23.20 -4.77 2.41
N ALA A 672 22.75 -4.40 1.21
CA ALA A 672 21.38 -4.59 0.71
C ALA A 672 21.26 -5.68 -0.36
N VAL A 673 22.28 -6.53 -0.51
CA VAL A 673 22.19 -7.73 -1.34
C VAL A 673 21.05 -8.60 -0.79
N PRO A 674 20.07 -9.01 -1.62
CA PRO A 674 19.02 -9.93 -1.20
C PRO A 674 19.62 -11.22 -0.63
N ALA A 675 19.31 -11.54 0.62
CA ALA A 675 19.69 -12.77 1.28
C ALA A 675 18.59 -13.83 1.08
N PHE A 676 18.89 -14.89 0.34
CA PHE A 676 18.01 -16.03 0.11
C PHE A 676 18.09 -16.98 1.32
N MET A 677 17.28 -16.72 2.35
CA MET A 677 17.42 -17.42 3.63
C MET A 677 16.61 -18.73 3.70
N SER A 678 15.43 -18.74 3.09
CA SER A 678 14.54 -19.91 3.01
C SER A 678 13.51 -19.72 1.89
N GLY A 679 12.76 -20.78 1.58
CA GLY A 679 11.71 -20.77 0.55
C GLY A 679 12.24 -21.20 -0.82
N THR A 680 11.42 -21.01 -1.87
CA THR A 680 11.75 -21.38 -3.26
C THR A 680 11.18 -20.37 -4.26
N ASN A 681 11.58 -20.45 -5.53
CA ASN A 681 11.03 -19.62 -6.63
C ASN A 681 11.18 -18.09 -6.43
N GLN A 682 12.15 -17.68 -5.61
CA GLN A 682 12.40 -16.28 -5.28
C GLN A 682 13.14 -15.55 -6.39
N ILE A 683 13.04 -14.23 -6.40
CA ILE A 683 13.84 -13.37 -7.27
C ILE A 683 14.56 -12.31 -6.44
N GLY A 684 15.89 -12.24 -6.57
CA GLY A 684 16.69 -11.21 -5.90
C GLY A 684 16.44 -9.84 -6.52
N PHE A 685 16.71 -9.73 -7.81
CA PHE A 685 16.62 -8.51 -8.60
C PHE A 685 15.75 -8.73 -9.84
N TYR A 686 14.68 -7.94 -9.97
CA TYR A 686 13.77 -7.98 -11.09
C TYR A 686 13.70 -6.64 -11.81
N ALA A 687 14.38 -6.51 -12.96
CA ALA A 687 14.28 -5.33 -13.82
C ALA A 687 13.31 -5.61 -14.99
N TYR A 688 12.29 -4.76 -15.15
CA TYR A 688 11.32 -4.86 -16.22
C TYR A 688 11.10 -3.53 -16.94
N GLY A 689 11.11 -3.54 -18.27
CA GLY A 689 10.83 -2.35 -19.08
C GLY A 689 12.10 -1.63 -19.52
N ALA A 690 12.06 -1.05 -20.72
CA ALA A 690 13.14 -0.22 -21.24
C ALA A 690 13.53 0.90 -20.27
N GLY A 691 14.84 1.10 -20.06
CA GLY A 691 15.40 2.10 -19.15
C GLY A 691 15.41 1.70 -17.67
N SER A 692 14.71 0.63 -17.27
CA SER A 692 14.76 0.14 -15.89
C SER A 692 16.15 -0.39 -15.55
N THR A 693 16.71 0.09 -14.44
CA THR A 693 18.11 -0.19 -14.06
C THR A 693 18.21 -0.55 -12.57
N ILE A 694 18.99 -1.60 -12.27
CA ILE A 694 19.37 -1.99 -10.92
C ILE A 694 20.90 -1.94 -10.82
N ASN A 695 21.43 -1.01 -10.03
CA ASN A 695 22.86 -0.84 -9.81
C ASN A 695 23.27 -1.52 -8.51
N VAL A 696 24.17 -2.50 -8.57
CA VAL A 696 24.63 -3.26 -7.40
C VAL A 696 26.04 -2.86 -7.05
N ALA A 697 26.26 -2.44 -5.79
CA ALA A 697 27.56 -2.01 -5.29
C ALA A 697 28.40 -3.16 -4.69
N ALA A 698 27.78 -4.32 -4.40
CA ALA A 698 28.49 -5.49 -3.91
C ALA A 698 29.36 -6.13 -5.01
N ARG A 699 30.41 -6.85 -4.58
CA ARG A 699 31.25 -7.68 -5.46
C ARG A 699 30.88 -9.15 -5.41
N HIS A 700 30.10 -9.57 -4.42
CA HIS A 700 29.74 -10.96 -4.20
C HIS A 700 28.24 -11.04 -3.98
N LEU A 701 27.59 -11.94 -4.72
CA LEU A 701 26.16 -12.20 -4.66
C LEU A 701 25.94 -13.71 -4.61
N SER A 702 24.86 -14.13 -3.97
CA SER A 702 24.47 -15.55 -3.94
C SER A 702 22.97 -15.70 -4.21
N VAL A 703 22.61 -16.82 -4.83
CA VAL A 703 21.24 -17.35 -4.85
C VAL A 703 21.25 -18.74 -4.21
N ASP A 704 20.79 -18.79 -2.97
CA ASP A 704 20.98 -19.94 -2.08
C ASP A 704 19.79 -20.89 -2.01
N THR A 705 18.60 -20.43 -2.41
CA THR A 705 17.36 -21.21 -2.37
C THR A 705 17.04 -21.85 -3.72
N ASP A 706 16.34 -22.99 -3.68
CA ASP A 706 15.97 -23.76 -4.86
C ASP A 706 15.03 -23.00 -5.80
N ASP A 707 15.11 -23.31 -7.09
CA ASP A 707 14.29 -22.76 -8.18
C ASP A 707 14.30 -21.22 -8.26
N SER A 708 15.24 -20.58 -7.58
CA SER A 708 15.29 -19.13 -7.42
C SER A 708 16.21 -18.50 -8.46
N THR A 709 15.98 -17.23 -8.77
CA THR A 709 16.75 -16.49 -9.76
C THR A 709 17.37 -15.26 -9.12
N LEU A 710 18.69 -15.06 -9.24
CA LEU A 710 19.32 -13.86 -8.70
C LEU A 710 18.91 -12.62 -9.50
N PHE A 711 19.12 -12.62 -10.82
CA PHE A 711 18.70 -11.54 -11.71
C PHE A 711 17.67 -12.03 -12.74
N ARG A 712 16.48 -11.45 -12.74
CA ARG A 712 15.54 -11.55 -13.85
C ARG A 712 15.45 -10.21 -14.56
N ILE A 713 15.65 -10.21 -15.87
CA ILE A 713 15.72 -9.03 -16.72
C ILE A 713 14.72 -9.22 -17.84
N ALA A 714 13.79 -8.28 -18.01
CA ALA A 714 12.65 -8.49 -18.89
C ALA A 714 12.13 -7.20 -19.53
N GLY A 715 11.29 -7.36 -20.56
CA GLY A 715 10.52 -6.28 -21.16
C GLY A 715 11.37 -5.15 -21.76
N GLY A 716 12.58 -5.44 -22.25
CA GLY A 716 13.48 -4.41 -22.80
C GLY A 716 14.48 -3.83 -21.81
N ALA A 717 14.54 -4.35 -20.57
CA ALA A 717 15.57 -3.97 -19.61
C ALA A 717 16.96 -4.51 -20.03
N THR A 718 18.02 -3.99 -19.41
CA THR A 718 19.42 -4.34 -19.72
C THR A 718 20.17 -4.80 -18.48
N TYR A 719 20.98 -5.85 -18.62
CA TYR A 719 21.95 -6.30 -17.63
C TYR A 719 23.37 -6.25 -18.19
N THR A 720 24.32 -5.77 -17.39
CA THR A 720 25.70 -5.49 -17.83
C THR A 720 26.78 -6.29 -17.09
N GLY A 721 26.39 -7.13 -16.11
CA GLY A 721 27.35 -7.91 -15.31
C GLY A 721 28.36 -7.05 -14.54
N ALA A 722 28.11 -5.75 -14.42
CA ALA A 722 29.03 -4.78 -13.85
C ALA A 722 28.68 -4.48 -12.39
N SER A 723 29.71 -4.31 -11.57
CA SER A 723 29.62 -3.71 -10.25
C SER A 723 30.58 -2.53 -10.17
N ALA A 724 30.13 -1.44 -9.54
CA ALA A 724 30.98 -0.28 -9.31
C ALA A 724 32.18 -0.60 -8.40
N ALA A 725 32.12 -1.70 -7.65
CA ALA A 725 33.19 -2.14 -6.76
C ALA A 725 34.22 -3.08 -7.43
N GLY A 726 34.08 -3.36 -8.72
CA GLY A 726 34.98 -4.20 -9.50
C GLY A 726 34.29 -5.45 -10.07
N THR A 727 35.06 -6.50 -10.33
CA THR A 727 34.52 -7.79 -10.79
C THR A 727 33.45 -8.33 -9.84
N LEU A 728 32.30 -8.70 -10.42
CA LEU A 728 31.16 -9.29 -9.73
C LEU A 728 31.28 -10.82 -9.72
N THR A 729 31.23 -11.44 -8.54
CA THR A 729 31.14 -12.88 -8.35
C THR A 729 29.71 -13.24 -7.95
N THR A 730 29.13 -14.23 -8.64
CA THR A 730 27.79 -14.74 -8.42
C THR A 730 27.85 -16.22 -8.11
N ASP A 731 27.42 -16.60 -6.91
CA ASP A 731 27.28 -17.99 -6.49
C ASP A 731 25.84 -18.48 -6.73
N VAL A 732 25.69 -19.50 -7.56
CA VAL A 732 24.41 -20.16 -7.84
C VAL A 732 24.37 -21.45 -7.04
N ASN A 733 23.90 -21.37 -5.79
CA ASN A 733 24.00 -22.45 -4.81
C ASN A 733 22.73 -23.32 -4.73
N GLY A 734 21.55 -22.73 -4.90
CA GLY A 734 20.28 -23.46 -4.87
C GLY A 734 20.13 -24.48 -6.01
N GLN A 735 19.41 -25.58 -5.77
CA GLN A 735 19.08 -26.55 -6.80
C GLN A 735 18.20 -25.89 -7.87
N ARG A 736 18.51 -26.11 -9.16
CA ARG A 736 17.81 -25.48 -10.30
C ARG A 736 17.78 -23.94 -10.24
N ALA A 737 18.62 -23.33 -9.40
CA ALA A 737 18.71 -21.88 -9.31
C ALA A 737 19.40 -21.29 -10.55
N ARG A 738 19.15 -19.99 -10.79
CA ARG A 738 19.68 -19.26 -11.95
C ARG A 738 20.45 -18.03 -11.51
N GLY A 739 21.63 -17.82 -12.07
CA GLY A 739 22.39 -16.58 -11.89
C GLY A 739 21.66 -15.41 -12.57
N VAL A 740 21.54 -15.47 -13.89
CA VAL A 740 20.85 -14.42 -14.67
C VAL A 740 19.88 -15.05 -15.67
N LEU A 741 18.68 -14.50 -15.75
CA LEU A 741 17.65 -14.82 -16.73
C LEU A 741 17.24 -13.55 -17.47
N ALA A 742 17.53 -13.48 -18.77
CA ALA A 742 17.02 -12.45 -19.67
C ALA A 742 15.87 -13.01 -20.51
N THR A 743 14.74 -12.30 -20.55
CA THR A 743 13.53 -12.77 -21.25
C THR A 743 12.81 -11.65 -22.00
N GLY A 744 12.24 -11.97 -23.16
CA GLY A 744 11.43 -11.03 -23.94
C GLY A 744 12.22 -10.19 -24.94
N ALA A 745 11.53 -9.76 -26.00
CA ALA A 745 12.11 -8.93 -27.06
C ALA A 745 12.68 -7.60 -26.53
N GLY A 746 13.82 -7.19 -27.10
CA GLY A 746 14.53 -5.95 -26.73
C GLY A 746 15.32 -6.04 -25.42
N THR A 747 15.13 -7.10 -24.63
CA THR A 747 15.93 -7.35 -23.42
C THR A 747 17.35 -7.73 -23.82
N THR A 748 18.34 -7.14 -23.16
CA THR A 748 19.76 -7.41 -23.42
C THR A 748 20.50 -7.85 -22.16
N LEU A 749 21.43 -8.77 -22.33
CA LEU A 749 22.31 -9.29 -21.28
C LEU A 749 23.76 -9.29 -21.76
N SER A 750 24.65 -8.74 -20.95
CA SER A 750 26.10 -8.84 -21.08
C SER A 750 26.66 -9.21 -19.71
N THR A 751 27.56 -10.20 -19.65
CA THR A 751 28.18 -10.65 -18.38
C THR A 751 29.41 -9.83 -18.00
N GLY A 752 29.97 -9.06 -18.93
CA GLY A 752 31.15 -8.23 -18.70
C GLY A 752 32.34 -9.06 -18.20
N HIS A 753 32.77 -8.78 -16.97
CA HIS A 753 33.88 -9.48 -16.31
C HIS A 753 33.42 -10.37 -15.16
N ALA A 754 32.13 -10.71 -15.07
CA ALA A 754 31.58 -11.43 -13.94
C ALA A 754 32.07 -12.89 -13.86
N THR A 755 32.21 -13.39 -12.63
CA THR A 755 32.46 -14.79 -12.32
C THR A 755 31.17 -15.45 -11.85
N TYR A 756 30.83 -16.61 -12.39
CA TYR A 756 29.67 -17.41 -11.98
C TYR A 756 30.13 -18.76 -11.44
N ASN A 757 29.91 -19.02 -10.15
CA ASN A 757 30.14 -20.33 -9.52
C ASN A 757 28.83 -21.09 -9.46
N VAL A 758 28.64 -22.10 -10.31
CA VAL A 758 27.41 -22.90 -10.36
C VAL A 758 27.56 -24.12 -9.47
N ASN A 759 27.19 -23.95 -8.20
CA ASN A 759 27.38 -24.92 -7.12
C ASN A 759 26.14 -25.77 -6.84
N GLY A 760 24.96 -25.32 -7.28
CA GLY A 760 23.69 -26.03 -7.14
C GLY A 760 23.50 -27.09 -8.22
N ALA A 761 22.94 -28.24 -7.83
CA ALA A 761 22.61 -29.29 -8.80
C ALA A 761 21.58 -28.78 -9.82
N ASN A 762 21.83 -29.02 -11.11
CA ASN A 762 21.05 -28.46 -12.22
C ASN A 762 20.95 -26.92 -12.24
N GLY A 763 21.88 -26.23 -11.57
CA GLY A 763 21.95 -24.76 -11.60
C GLY A 763 22.36 -24.24 -12.97
N ILE A 764 21.97 -23.00 -13.28
CA ILE A 764 22.26 -22.36 -14.58
C ILE A 764 22.94 -21.01 -14.31
N ALA A 765 24.11 -20.77 -14.91
CA ALA A 765 24.75 -19.45 -14.81
C ALA A 765 23.95 -18.37 -15.56
N VAL A 766 23.74 -18.60 -16.87
CA VAL A 766 23.07 -17.63 -17.77
C VAL A 766 21.93 -18.30 -18.53
N ALA A 767 20.75 -17.69 -18.54
CA ALA A 767 19.63 -18.11 -19.36
C ALA A 767 19.12 -16.92 -20.19
N VAL A 768 18.89 -17.15 -21.48
CA VAL A 768 18.33 -16.18 -22.41
C VAL A 768 17.13 -16.82 -23.08
N GLU A 769 15.97 -16.19 -22.96
CA GLU A 769 14.73 -16.74 -23.50
C GLU A 769 13.83 -15.73 -24.22
N GLY A 770 12.89 -16.22 -25.02
CA GLY A 770 11.71 -15.43 -25.40
C GLY A 770 11.96 -14.19 -26.25
N GLY A 771 13.03 -14.17 -27.05
CA GLY A 771 13.39 -13.06 -27.94
C GLY A 771 14.45 -12.12 -27.37
N ALA A 772 14.98 -12.42 -26.19
CA ALA A 772 16.10 -11.70 -25.62
C ALA A 772 17.41 -11.97 -26.39
N THR A 773 18.38 -11.07 -26.23
CA THR A 773 19.74 -11.25 -26.75
C THR A 773 20.75 -11.21 -25.60
N GLY A 774 21.60 -12.22 -25.52
CA GLY A 774 22.62 -12.33 -24.48
C GLY A 774 24.02 -12.51 -25.05
N THR A 775 24.99 -11.97 -24.32
CA THR A 775 26.42 -12.17 -24.56
C THR A 775 27.10 -12.59 -23.26
N ILE A 776 27.76 -13.75 -23.29
CA ILE A 776 28.77 -14.11 -22.29
C ILE A 776 30.09 -13.54 -22.81
N ASP A 777 30.53 -12.46 -22.18
CA ASP A 777 31.71 -11.69 -22.60
C ASP A 777 33.01 -12.45 -22.33
N SER A 778 34.03 -12.18 -23.15
CA SER A 778 35.35 -12.85 -23.04
C SER A 778 36.04 -12.66 -21.68
N GLY A 779 35.64 -11.63 -20.93
CA GLY A 779 36.13 -11.36 -19.58
C GLY A 779 35.43 -12.15 -18.48
N ALA A 780 34.33 -12.85 -18.77
CA ALA A 780 33.58 -13.61 -17.79
C ALA A 780 34.22 -14.98 -17.52
N THR A 781 33.97 -15.51 -16.32
CA THR A 781 34.40 -16.86 -15.90
C THR A 781 33.16 -17.63 -15.45
N ILE A 782 32.99 -18.87 -15.89
CA ILE A 782 31.88 -19.73 -15.49
C ILE A 782 32.44 -21.06 -15.01
N ASP A 783 32.27 -21.33 -13.72
CA ASP A 783 32.74 -22.52 -13.04
C ASP A 783 31.54 -23.44 -12.76
N LEU A 784 31.52 -24.62 -13.42
CA LEU A 784 30.45 -25.61 -13.25
C LEU A 784 30.85 -26.61 -12.17
N ASN A 785 30.36 -26.43 -10.95
CA ASN A 785 30.85 -27.11 -9.75
C ASN A 785 29.91 -28.22 -9.24
N ALA A 786 28.76 -28.44 -9.88
CA ALA A 786 27.79 -29.46 -9.49
C ALA A 786 27.25 -30.27 -10.67
N ALA A 787 26.79 -31.49 -10.38
CA ALA A 787 26.13 -32.33 -11.39
C ALA A 787 24.90 -31.63 -11.99
N GLY A 788 24.77 -31.70 -13.31
CA GLY A 788 23.73 -31.00 -14.08
C GLY A 788 23.94 -29.49 -14.23
N ALA A 789 24.98 -28.90 -13.63
CA ALA A 789 25.26 -27.47 -13.80
C ALA A 789 25.45 -27.13 -15.28
N THR A 790 24.86 -26.01 -15.70
CA THR A 790 24.85 -25.55 -17.09
C THR A 790 25.41 -24.13 -17.22
N ALA A 791 26.35 -23.91 -18.15
CA ALA A 791 26.94 -22.58 -18.34
C ALA A 791 25.95 -21.61 -19.01
N GLY A 792 25.20 -22.07 -20.01
CA GLY A 792 24.17 -21.25 -20.60
C GLY A 792 23.03 -21.99 -21.28
N THR A 793 21.82 -21.44 -21.18
CA THR A 793 20.64 -21.91 -21.91
C THR A 793 20.12 -20.80 -22.82
N VAL A 794 19.84 -21.13 -24.07
CA VAL A 794 19.15 -20.26 -25.02
C VAL A 794 17.87 -20.93 -25.53
N ASP A 795 16.73 -20.34 -25.21
CA ASP A 795 15.41 -20.93 -25.44
C ASP A 795 14.49 -19.93 -26.14
N GLY A 796 13.98 -20.21 -27.33
CA GLY A 796 13.03 -19.27 -27.93
C GLY A 796 11.68 -19.19 -27.20
N GLN A 797 11.35 -20.14 -26.34
CA GLN A 797 10.15 -20.12 -25.50
C GLN A 797 10.36 -19.24 -24.26
N ALA A 798 9.58 -18.17 -24.11
CA ALA A 798 9.57 -17.38 -22.88
C ALA A 798 8.82 -18.11 -21.76
N HIS A 799 9.16 -17.83 -20.50
CA HIS A 799 8.45 -18.33 -19.33
C HIS A 799 7.98 -17.19 -18.40
N ALA A 800 6.75 -17.30 -17.91
CA ALA A 800 6.17 -16.44 -16.88
C ALA A 800 6.87 -16.64 -15.52
N LEU A 801 6.58 -15.79 -14.52
CA LEU A 801 7.11 -15.99 -13.16
C LEU A 801 6.62 -17.27 -12.49
N THR A 802 5.52 -17.86 -12.98
CA THR A 802 4.99 -19.17 -12.55
C THR A 802 5.76 -20.35 -13.16
N GLY A 803 6.65 -20.10 -14.12
CA GLY A 803 7.32 -21.13 -14.92
C GLY A 803 6.51 -21.65 -16.11
N ALA A 804 5.27 -21.17 -16.31
CA ALA A 804 4.46 -21.54 -17.48
C ALA A 804 4.99 -20.89 -18.76
N ASN A 805 4.83 -21.59 -19.89
CA ASN A 805 5.16 -21.05 -21.22
C ASN A 805 4.36 -19.78 -21.51
N ALA A 806 5.07 -18.71 -21.91
CA ALA A 806 4.48 -17.43 -22.30
C ALA A 806 4.68 -17.21 -23.81
N GLY A 807 3.58 -17.14 -24.56
CA GLY A 807 3.60 -16.95 -26.01
C GLY A 807 4.17 -18.15 -26.78
N THR A 808 4.31 -18.00 -28.11
CA THR A 808 4.98 -18.99 -28.96
C THR A 808 6.49 -18.78 -28.97
N PRO A 809 7.29 -19.81 -29.27
CA PRO A 809 8.74 -19.64 -29.40
C PRO A 809 9.11 -18.59 -30.46
N VAL A 810 10.12 -17.77 -30.16
CA VAL A 810 10.66 -16.72 -31.04
C VAL A 810 12.19 -16.79 -31.10
N ALA A 811 12.78 -16.28 -32.18
CA ALA A 811 14.23 -16.27 -32.37
C ALA A 811 14.94 -15.57 -31.20
N THR A 812 15.84 -16.30 -30.55
CA THR A 812 16.56 -15.87 -29.34
C THR A 812 18.03 -16.21 -29.51
N THR A 813 18.94 -15.34 -29.07
CA THR A 813 20.37 -15.55 -29.31
C THR A 813 21.20 -15.39 -28.03
N LEU A 814 22.11 -16.35 -27.82
CA LEU A 814 23.17 -16.28 -26.83
C LEU A 814 24.52 -16.38 -27.55
N THR A 815 25.37 -15.37 -27.42
CA THR A 815 26.75 -15.40 -27.92
C THR A 815 27.71 -15.72 -26.79
N ASN A 816 28.47 -16.81 -26.91
CA ASN A 816 29.53 -17.14 -25.97
C ASN A 816 30.90 -16.70 -26.52
N ASN A 817 31.55 -15.77 -25.83
CA ASN A 817 32.94 -15.35 -26.08
C ASN A 817 33.89 -15.81 -24.95
N ALA A 818 33.40 -16.43 -23.87
CA ALA A 818 34.21 -16.89 -22.75
C ALA A 818 34.61 -18.35 -22.91
N ALA A 819 35.79 -18.70 -22.37
CA ALA A 819 36.15 -20.10 -22.20
C ALA A 819 35.34 -20.69 -21.03
N VAL A 820 34.74 -21.86 -21.24
CA VAL A 820 34.05 -22.62 -20.20
C VAL A 820 34.85 -23.89 -19.93
N ALA A 821 35.28 -24.10 -18.69
CA ALA A 821 36.02 -25.29 -18.31
C ALA A 821 35.45 -25.90 -17.02
N SER A 822 35.37 -27.23 -16.96
CA SER A 822 34.98 -27.93 -15.73
C SER A 822 35.50 -29.36 -15.70
N SER A 823 35.89 -29.82 -14.52
CA SER A 823 36.22 -31.23 -14.24
C SER A 823 35.12 -31.97 -13.49
N THR A 824 33.99 -31.31 -13.22
CA THR A 824 32.85 -31.90 -12.50
C THR A 824 32.10 -32.87 -13.41
N ALA A 825 31.74 -34.04 -12.88
CA ALA A 825 31.01 -35.04 -13.65
C ALA A 825 29.56 -34.59 -13.95
N GLY A 826 29.06 -34.94 -15.13
CA GLY A 826 27.67 -34.72 -15.53
C GLY A 826 27.28 -33.25 -15.72
N VAL A 827 28.22 -32.38 -16.09
CA VAL A 827 27.91 -30.97 -16.41
C VAL A 827 27.54 -30.80 -17.88
N THR A 828 26.83 -29.71 -18.18
CA THR A 828 26.49 -29.32 -19.55
C THR A 828 27.12 -27.96 -19.86
N GLY A 829 27.79 -27.81 -21.00
CA GLY A 829 28.26 -26.49 -21.43
C GLY A 829 27.06 -25.60 -21.75
N PHE A 830 26.38 -25.87 -22.86
CA PHE A 830 25.25 -25.06 -23.30
C PHE A 830 24.05 -25.87 -23.80
N VAL A 831 22.86 -25.26 -23.73
CA VAL A 831 21.62 -25.81 -24.30
C VAL A 831 20.99 -24.80 -25.24
N ALA A 832 20.63 -25.21 -26.45
CA ALA A 832 19.88 -24.39 -27.41
C ALA A 832 18.61 -25.12 -27.87
N GLN A 833 17.45 -24.47 -27.76
CA GLN A 833 16.15 -25.10 -28.08
C GLN A 833 15.07 -24.08 -28.49
N ASN A 834 14.00 -24.57 -29.12
CA ASN A 834 12.80 -23.81 -29.48
C ASN A 834 13.08 -22.51 -30.26
N LEU A 835 13.90 -22.52 -31.31
CA LEU A 835 14.38 -21.31 -32.03
C LEU A 835 15.44 -20.48 -31.27
N GLY A 836 15.97 -21.00 -30.18
CA GLY A 836 17.18 -20.51 -29.54
C GLY A 836 18.42 -20.82 -30.39
N THR A 837 19.29 -19.82 -30.54
CA THR A 837 20.56 -19.90 -31.27
C THR A 837 21.73 -19.62 -30.34
N LEU A 838 22.63 -20.59 -30.18
CA LEU A 838 23.91 -20.42 -29.51
C LEU A 838 25.00 -20.11 -30.54
N GLU A 839 25.70 -18.99 -30.37
CA GLU A 839 26.92 -18.65 -31.11
C GLU A 839 28.14 -18.91 -30.23
N ASN A 840 28.75 -20.09 -30.35
CA ASN A 840 29.94 -20.45 -29.58
C ASN A 840 31.22 -20.00 -30.29
N ARG A 841 31.93 -19.02 -29.72
CA ARG A 841 33.15 -18.41 -30.30
C ARG A 841 34.42 -18.68 -29.50
N ASN A 842 34.35 -19.45 -28.42
CA ASN A 842 35.50 -19.77 -27.58
C ASN A 842 35.42 -21.23 -27.08
N THR A 843 36.46 -21.68 -26.37
CA THR A 843 36.62 -23.07 -25.97
C THR A 843 35.64 -23.50 -24.90
N VAL A 844 35.01 -24.67 -25.08
CA VAL A 844 34.29 -25.42 -24.05
C VAL A 844 35.09 -26.69 -23.77
N LEU A 845 35.65 -26.82 -22.56
CA LEU A 845 36.49 -27.95 -22.14
C LEU A 845 35.93 -28.63 -20.90
N LEU A 846 35.30 -29.80 -21.07
CA LEU A 846 34.67 -30.53 -19.96
C LEU A 846 35.39 -31.87 -19.75
N THR A 847 36.13 -32.00 -18.65
CA THR A 847 36.93 -33.20 -18.37
C THR A 847 36.27 -34.17 -17.40
N GLY A 848 35.16 -33.77 -16.77
CA GLY A 848 34.37 -34.64 -15.89
C GLY A 848 33.60 -35.68 -16.69
N ALA A 849 33.51 -36.91 -16.17
CA ALA A 849 32.82 -38.01 -16.84
C ALA A 849 31.31 -37.74 -17.02
N GLY A 850 30.74 -38.22 -18.12
CA GLY A 850 29.33 -38.06 -18.46
C GLY A 850 28.91 -36.63 -18.79
N SER A 851 29.86 -35.73 -19.08
CA SER A 851 29.55 -34.34 -19.43
C SER A 851 29.05 -34.21 -20.87
N THR A 852 28.31 -33.15 -21.14
CA THR A 852 27.84 -32.81 -22.49
C THR A 852 28.33 -31.42 -22.87
N GLY A 853 29.05 -31.29 -23.99
CA GLY A 853 29.56 -29.99 -24.44
C GLY A 853 28.41 -29.04 -24.78
N VAL A 854 27.54 -29.44 -25.70
CA VAL A 854 26.33 -28.70 -26.08
C VAL A 854 25.14 -29.62 -26.30
N VAL A 855 23.94 -29.13 -26.01
CA VAL A 855 22.65 -29.77 -26.33
C VAL A 855 21.95 -28.93 -27.39
N VAL A 856 21.55 -29.58 -28.49
CA VAL A 856 20.72 -29.00 -29.55
C VAL A 856 19.35 -29.66 -29.47
N GLY A 857 18.43 -28.99 -28.79
CA GLY A 857 17.04 -29.43 -28.66
C GLY A 857 16.23 -29.18 -29.93
N THR A 858 14.96 -29.58 -29.91
CA THR A 858 13.98 -29.34 -30.97
C THR A 858 14.02 -27.87 -31.44
N LEU A 859 14.13 -27.65 -32.76
CA LEU A 859 14.23 -26.32 -33.39
C LEU A 859 15.39 -25.43 -32.88
N GLY A 860 16.33 -25.98 -32.11
CA GLY A 860 17.51 -25.26 -31.63
C GLY A 860 18.59 -25.16 -32.70
N THR A 861 19.40 -24.10 -32.62
CA THR A 861 20.59 -23.91 -33.46
C THR A 861 21.83 -23.74 -32.59
N VAL A 862 22.89 -24.48 -32.89
CA VAL A 862 24.23 -24.23 -32.35
C VAL A 862 25.18 -23.96 -33.50
N ASN A 863 25.78 -22.77 -33.47
CA ASN A 863 26.83 -22.33 -34.38
C ASN A 863 28.16 -22.37 -33.62
N ASN A 864 28.96 -23.41 -33.86
CA ASN A 864 30.26 -23.58 -33.23
C ASN A 864 31.38 -23.09 -34.15
N ALA A 865 32.08 -22.05 -33.73
CA ALA A 865 33.23 -21.48 -34.43
C ALA A 865 34.58 -21.75 -33.72
N SER A 866 34.57 -22.51 -32.61
CA SER A 866 35.76 -22.79 -31.79
C SER A 866 35.82 -24.26 -31.36
N ALA A 867 36.59 -24.58 -30.32
CA ALA A 867 36.73 -25.94 -29.81
C ALA A 867 35.69 -26.28 -28.74
N ILE A 868 34.94 -27.36 -28.93
CA ILE A 868 34.17 -28.05 -27.89
C ILE A 868 34.87 -29.38 -27.66
N ARG A 869 35.41 -29.62 -26.47
CA ARG A 869 36.13 -30.85 -26.11
C ARG A 869 35.58 -31.43 -24.82
N VAL A 870 35.19 -32.69 -24.86
CA VAL A 870 34.68 -33.44 -23.72
C VAL A 870 35.53 -34.69 -23.51
N SER A 871 36.16 -34.84 -22.34
CA SER A 871 37.11 -35.96 -22.15
C SER A 871 36.44 -37.31 -21.94
N ASN A 872 35.24 -37.36 -21.38
CA ASN A 872 34.45 -38.58 -21.31
C ASN A 872 32.96 -38.20 -21.30
N GLY A 873 32.29 -38.36 -22.44
CA GLY A 873 30.89 -37.99 -22.57
C GLY A 873 30.45 -37.74 -24.01
N THR A 874 29.72 -36.66 -24.22
CA THR A 874 29.17 -36.28 -25.53
C THR A 874 29.61 -34.86 -25.92
N GLY A 875 30.22 -34.68 -27.09
CA GLY A 875 30.56 -33.35 -27.59
C GLY A 875 29.32 -32.50 -27.87
N ALA A 876 28.45 -32.97 -28.75
CA ALA A 876 27.16 -32.36 -29.06
C ALA A 876 26.02 -33.40 -29.03
N LEU A 877 25.02 -33.17 -28.18
CA LEU A 877 23.83 -34.00 -28.05
C LEU A 877 22.65 -33.35 -28.81
N VAL A 878 22.06 -34.05 -29.78
CA VAL A 878 20.97 -33.55 -30.63
C VAL A 878 19.69 -34.32 -30.30
N GLN A 879 18.70 -33.58 -29.79
CA GLN A 879 17.46 -34.10 -29.22
C GLN A 879 16.24 -33.39 -29.83
N GLY A 880 15.88 -33.74 -31.07
CA GLY A 880 14.63 -33.27 -31.67
C GLY A 880 14.67 -33.01 -33.18
N ALA A 881 13.48 -32.86 -33.75
CA ALA A 881 13.31 -32.55 -35.16
C ALA A 881 13.83 -31.15 -35.50
N SER A 882 14.42 -31.02 -36.69
CA SER A 882 14.88 -29.74 -37.25
C SER A 882 15.91 -28.99 -36.41
N ALA A 883 16.69 -29.71 -35.60
CA ALA A 883 17.87 -29.16 -34.92
C ALA A 883 18.99 -28.84 -35.93
N THR A 884 19.71 -27.75 -35.72
CA THR A 884 20.83 -27.33 -36.58
C THR A 884 22.11 -27.23 -35.77
N LEU A 885 23.16 -27.94 -36.21
CA LEU A 885 24.51 -27.84 -35.64
C LEU A 885 25.49 -27.41 -36.74
N ALA A 886 25.68 -26.10 -36.88
CA ALA A 886 26.70 -25.59 -37.79
C ALA A 886 28.06 -25.65 -37.10
N ASN A 887 28.98 -26.45 -37.62
CA ASN A 887 30.31 -26.62 -37.06
C ASN A 887 31.37 -26.08 -38.02
N ALA A 888 31.96 -24.94 -37.68
CA ALA A 888 33.13 -24.38 -38.32
C ALA A 888 34.42 -24.58 -37.51
N GLY A 889 34.30 -24.98 -36.24
CA GLY A 889 35.42 -25.29 -35.34
C GLY A 889 35.65 -26.80 -35.17
N THR A 890 35.94 -27.22 -33.94
CA THR A 890 36.18 -28.63 -33.58
C THR A 890 35.17 -29.08 -32.52
N ILE A 891 34.59 -30.26 -32.69
CA ILE A 891 33.81 -30.96 -31.66
C ILE A 891 34.51 -32.28 -31.36
N GLU A 892 35.02 -32.45 -30.15
CA GLU A 892 35.87 -33.57 -29.75
C GLU A 892 35.29 -34.30 -28.52
N ALA A 893 35.23 -35.63 -28.60
CA ALA A 893 35.02 -36.51 -27.47
C ALA A 893 36.26 -37.42 -27.29
N ASP A 894 37.00 -37.29 -26.19
CA ASP A 894 38.21 -38.12 -25.97
C ASP A 894 37.85 -39.58 -25.62
N ASP A 895 36.66 -39.79 -25.03
CA ASP A 895 36.11 -41.08 -24.64
C ASP A 895 34.59 -40.94 -24.38
N GLY A 896 33.90 -42.03 -24.07
CA GLY A 896 32.49 -42.00 -23.68
C GLY A 896 31.55 -42.36 -24.83
N ILE A 897 30.63 -41.45 -25.18
CA ILE A 897 29.52 -41.75 -26.11
C ILE A 897 29.87 -41.36 -27.54
N ALA A 898 29.96 -40.05 -27.83
CA ALA A 898 30.20 -39.59 -29.20
C ALA A 898 30.64 -38.12 -29.28
N GLY A 899 31.34 -37.75 -30.36
CA GLY A 899 31.53 -36.36 -30.76
C GLY A 899 30.19 -35.68 -31.04
N VAL A 900 29.32 -36.32 -31.84
CA VAL A 900 27.94 -35.89 -32.09
C VAL A 900 26.99 -37.06 -31.83
N HIS A 901 26.00 -36.90 -30.97
CA HIS A 901 25.04 -37.95 -30.60
C HIS A 901 23.62 -37.49 -30.94
N LEU A 902 22.90 -38.22 -31.78
CA LEU A 902 21.49 -37.99 -32.09
C LEU A 902 20.64 -38.99 -31.33
N THR A 903 19.60 -38.53 -30.65
CA THR A 903 18.67 -39.39 -29.90
C THR A 903 17.24 -38.85 -29.96
N GLY A 904 16.26 -39.76 -29.98
CA GLY A 904 14.83 -39.46 -30.08
C GLY A 904 14.26 -39.42 -31.50
N SER A 905 12.94 -39.61 -31.60
CA SER A 905 12.20 -39.65 -32.87
C SER A 905 12.36 -38.34 -33.66
N GLY A 906 12.63 -38.46 -34.97
CA GLY A 906 12.82 -37.33 -35.87
C GLY A 906 14.12 -36.54 -35.65
N ALA A 907 14.98 -36.94 -34.69
CA ALA A 907 16.25 -36.27 -34.45
C ALA A 907 17.07 -36.20 -35.74
N SER A 908 17.35 -34.99 -36.18
CA SER A 908 18.09 -34.73 -37.40
C SER A 908 19.06 -33.60 -37.19
N VAL A 909 20.26 -33.72 -37.78
CA VAL A 909 21.29 -32.69 -37.69
C VAL A 909 21.84 -32.37 -39.07
N ALA A 910 21.94 -31.08 -39.37
CA ALA A 910 22.72 -30.59 -40.51
C ALA A 910 24.11 -30.17 -40.02
N LEU A 911 25.13 -31.00 -40.24
CA LEU A 911 26.52 -30.63 -40.04
C LEU A 911 26.95 -29.72 -41.20
N SER A 912 26.68 -28.43 -41.03
CA SER A 912 26.99 -27.40 -42.01
C SER A 912 28.25 -26.64 -41.58
N GLY A 913 29.24 -26.56 -42.47
CA GLY A 913 30.54 -25.94 -42.20
C GLY A 913 31.73 -26.85 -42.51
N ALA A 914 32.93 -26.25 -42.55
CA ALA A 914 34.20 -26.95 -42.81
C ALA A 914 34.91 -27.42 -41.53
N GLY A 915 34.18 -27.53 -40.42
CA GLY A 915 34.72 -27.94 -39.12
C GLY A 915 35.09 -29.41 -39.05
N THR A 916 35.59 -29.84 -37.89
CA THR A 916 36.02 -31.21 -37.61
C THR A 916 35.25 -31.79 -36.43
N VAL A 917 34.85 -33.05 -36.52
CA VAL A 917 34.37 -33.88 -35.40
C VAL A 917 35.44 -34.92 -35.11
N VAL A 918 35.90 -35.00 -33.87
CA VAL A 918 36.95 -35.93 -33.42
C VAL A 918 36.37 -36.84 -32.35
N ALA A 919 36.63 -38.13 -32.46
CA ALA A 919 36.28 -39.11 -31.44
C ALA A 919 37.45 -40.05 -31.15
N ASN A 920 37.79 -40.19 -29.87
CA ASN A 920 38.83 -41.09 -29.38
C ASN A 920 38.22 -42.09 -28.38
N GLY A 921 39.04 -42.98 -27.83
CA GLY A 921 38.57 -43.97 -26.84
C GLY A 921 37.44 -44.85 -27.39
N SER A 922 36.35 -45.00 -26.63
CA SER A 922 35.14 -45.70 -27.08
C SER A 922 34.14 -44.81 -27.83
N ALA A 923 34.35 -43.49 -27.90
CA ALA A 923 33.37 -42.59 -28.48
C ALA A 923 33.28 -42.74 -30.00
N ASP A 924 32.06 -42.64 -30.54
CA ASP A 924 31.83 -42.54 -31.98
C ASP A 924 32.01 -41.09 -32.48
N GLY A 925 32.40 -40.89 -33.74
CA GLY A 925 32.38 -39.56 -34.36
C GLY A 925 30.95 -39.00 -34.36
N VAL A 926 30.04 -39.74 -34.99
CA VAL A 926 28.60 -39.48 -34.97
C VAL A 926 27.86 -40.75 -34.59
N LEU A 927 27.13 -40.74 -33.48
CA LEU A 927 26.21 -41.80 -33.08
C LEU A 927 24.76 -41.39 -33.39
N ILE A 928 24.06 -42.19 -34.19
CA ILE A 928 22.61 -42.11 -34.37
C ILE A 928 21.99 -43.24 -33.57
N ASP A 929 21.47 -42.92 -32.39
CA ASP A 929 20.94 -43.89 -31.45
C ASP A 929 19.74 -44.68 -32.03
N SER A 930 19.53 -45.88 -31.49
CA SER A 930 18.41 -46.78 -31.76
C SER A 930 17.03 -46.15 -31.54
N THR A 931 16.96 -45.11 -30.72
CA THR A 931 15.75 -44.33 -30.44
C THR A 931 15.37 -43.37 -31.58
N VAL A 932 16.27 -43.14 -32.55
CA VAL A 932 15.98 -42.29 -33.71
C VAL A 932 15.14 -43.05 -34.73
N SER A 933 13.96 -42.50 -35.05
CA SER A 933 13.09 -42.98 -36.13
C SER A 933 12.72 -41.84 -37.08
N GLY A 934 12.95 -41.99 -38.38
CA GLY A 934 12.57 -40.99 -39.38
C GLY A 934 13.36 -39.67 -39.32
N GLY A 935 14.60 -39.72 -38.80
CA GLY A 935 15.55 -38.60 -38.71
C GLY A 935 16.85 -38.88 -39.47
N GLY A 936 18.00 -38.35 -39.01
CA GLY A 936 19.32 -38.68 -39.56
C GLY A 936 20.30 -37.52 -39.66
N ILE A 937 21.33 -37.65 -40.50
CA ILE A 937 22.39 -36.66 -40.64
C ILE A 937 22.50 -36.17 -42.08
N ALA A 938 22.64 -34.85 -42.23
CA ALA A 938 23.07 -34.22 -43.47
C ALA A 938 24.42 -33.51 -43.22
N ALA A 939 25.51 -34.09 -43.72
CA ALA A 939 26.86 -33.55 -43.56
C ALA A 939 27.38 -32.97 -44.88
N GLY A 940 27.88 -31.73 -44.81
CA GLY A 940 28.59 -31.08 -45.90
C GLY A 940 30.10 -31.41 -45.91
N ALA A 941 30.93 -30.43 -46.29
CA ALA A 941 32.39 -30.52 -46.32
C ALA A 941 33.04 -30.55 -44.92
N THR A 942 32.53 -31.38 -44.00
CA THR A 942 33.05 -31.59 -42.65
C THR A 942 34.06 -32.75 -42.63
N SER A 943 34.97 -32.75 -41.66
CA SER A 943 35.87 -33.88 -41.40
C SER A 943 35.44 -34.61 -40.13
N ILE A 944 35.34 -35.94 -40.18
CA ILE A 944 35.03 -36.80 -39.05
C ILE A 944 36.23 -37.74 -38.84
N ALA A 945 36.87 -37.65 -37.69
CA ALA A 945 38.05 -38.43 -37.35
C ALA A 945 37.78 -39.34 -36.15
N ALA A 946 37.91 -40.66 -36.34
CA ALA A 946 37.83 -41.65 -35.26
C ALA A 946 39.22 -42.26 -34.97
N GLY A 947 39.82 -41.87 -33.84
CA GLY A 947 41.14 -42.29 -33.38
C GLY A 947 41.13 -43.49 -32.42
N GLY A 948 39.97 -43.86 -31.89
CA GLY A 948 39.79 -44.94 -30.91
C GLY A 948 39.16 -46.21 -31.49
N THR A 949 38.39 -46.95 -30.67
CA THR A 949 37.62 -48.14 -31.11
C THR A 949 36.22 -47.80 -31.61
N GLY A 950 35.74 -46.57 -31.36
CA GLY A 950 34.46 -46.08 -31.88
C GLY A 950 34.46 -45.90 -33.40
N LYS A 951 33.28 -45.75 -33.97
CA LYS A 951 33.04 -45.64 -35.41
C LYS A 951 33.05 -44.18 -35.84
N GLY A 952 33.38 -43.90 -37.11
CA GLY A 952 33.26 -42.55 -37.65
C GLY A 952 31.81 -42.07 -37.63
N ILE A 953 30.90 -42.86 -38.20
CA ILE A 953 29.45 -42.71 -38.05
C ILE A 953 28.89 -44.09 -37.67
N ASP A 954 28.14 -44.21 -36.58
CA ASP A 954 27.39 -45.41 -36.21
C ASP A 954 25.89 -45.14 -36.24
N ASN A 955 25.16 -45.85 -37.09
CA ASN A 955 23.73 -45.70 -37.25
C ASN A 955 22.95 -46.90 -36.72
N LEU A 956 22.36 -46.72 -35.54
CA LEU A 956 21.50 -47.70 -34.89
C LEU A 956 20.01 -47.38 -35.13
N GLY A 957 19.69 -46.17 -35.61
CA GLY A 957 18.32 -45.67 -35.79
C GLY A 957 17.57 -46.25 -37.00
N THR A 958 16.25 -46.29 -36.92
CA THR A 958 15.39 -46.88 -37.96
C THR A 958 14.87 -45.84 -38.95
N SER A 959 14.82 -46.19 -40.24
CA SER A 959 14.38 -45.29 -41.32
C SER A 959 15.13 -43.94 -41.33
N THR A 960 16.41 -43.95 -40.94
CA THR A 960 17.25 -42.76 -40.90
C THR A 960 17.77 -42.42 -42.29
N THR A 961 18.04 -41.13 -42.54
CA THR A 961 18.65 -40.66 -43.79
C THR A 961 20.07 -40.16 -43.52
N ILE A 962 21.07 -40.68 -44.23
CA ILE A 962 22.47 -40.29 -44.10
C ILE A 962 22.93 -39.65 -45.41
N VAL A 963 22.96 -38.32 -45.45
CA VAL A 963 23.43 -37.56 -46.62
C VAL A 963 24.83 -37.03 -46.36
N LEU A 964 25.81 -37.50 -47.13
CA LEU A 964 27.21 -37.07 -47.04
C LEU A 964 27.61 -36.39 -48.35
N SER A 965 28.01 -35.12 -48.30
CA SER A 965 28.38 -34.33 -49.49
C SER A 965 29.70 -33.61 -49.26
N GLY A 966 30.78 -34.13 -49.84
CA GLY A 966 32.14 -33.61 -49.62
C GLY A 966 32.71 -33.91 -48.23
N THR A 967 32.04 -34.76 -47.43
CA THR A 967 32.47 -35.19 -46.10
C THR A 967 33.69 -36.11 -46.18
N GLN A 968 34.67 -35.91 -45.29
CA GLN A 968 35.81 -36.81 -45.12
C GLN A 968 35.68 -37.58 -43.82
N ILE A 969 35.76 -38.91 -43.88
CA ILE A 969 35.76 -39.77 -42.69
C ILE A 969 37.10 -40.49 -42.62
N GLY A 970 37.89 -40.18 -41.61
CA GLY A 970 39.18 -40.80 -41.35
C GLY A 970 39.14 -41.67 -40.10
N THR A 971 39.56 -42.93 -40.21
CA THR A 971 39.76 -43.82 -39.06
C THR A 971 41.26 -44.08 -38.88
N THR A 972 41.76 -43.90 -37.67
CA THR A 972 43.18 -44.12 -37.33
C THR A 972 43.37 -45.07 -36.14
N GLY A 973 42.30 -45.38 -35.41
CA GLY A 973 42.31 -46.34 -34.31
C GLY A 973 42.08 -47.80 -34.74
N ASN A 974 42.61 -48.75 -33.97
CA ASN A 974 42.46 -50.19 -34.22
C ASN A 974 40.99 -50.61 -34.01
N GLY A 975 40.31 -51.04 -35.09
CA GLY A 975 38.94 -51.58 -35.05
C GLY A 975 37.81 -50.56 -35.28
N ALA A 976 38.15 -49.31 -35.60
CA ALA A 976 37.20 -48.28 -36.00
C ALA A 976 36.71 -48.49 -37.43
N ASP A 977 35.39 -48.64 -37.63
CA ASP A 977 34.80 -48.54 -38.98
C ASP A 977 34.53 -47.07 -39.30
N GLY A 978 34.74 -46.66 -40.55
CA GLY A 978 34.38 -45.30 -40.97
C GLY A 978 32.87 -45.06 -40.88
N LEU A 979 32.08 -46.06 -41.29
CA LEU A 979 30.62 -46.03 -41.23
C LEU A 979 30.11 -47.42 -40.82
N SER A 980 29.22 -47.45 -39.82
CA SER A 980 28.45 -48.60 -39.37
C SER A 980 26.97 -48.26 -39.44
N SER A 981 26.13 -49.22 -39.81
CA SER A 981 24.67 -49.04 -39.82
C SER A 981 23.96 -50.36 -39.57
N THR A 982 23.34 -50.52 -38.40
CA THR A 982 22.47 -51.65 -38.05
C THR A 982 20.99 -51.28 -38.00
N GLY A 983 20.68 -49.99 -38.21
CA GLY A 983 19.34 -49.43 -38.27
C GLY A 983 18.49 -49.97 -39.43
N ALA A 984 17.29 -50.48 -39.14
CA ALA A 984 16.39 -51.01 -40.16
C ALA A 984 15.83 -49.88 -41.06
N GLY A 985 15.98 -50.02 -42.38
CA GLY A 985 15.40 -49.09 -43.36
C GLY A 985 16.17 -47.77 -43.56
N ALA A 986 17.40 -47.66 -43.08
CA ALA A 986 18.27 -46.50 -43.31
C ALA A 986 18.56 -46.30 -44.82
N ARG A 987 18.69 -45.03 -45.24
CA ARG A 987 18.90 -44.61 -46.65
C ARG A 987 20.06 -43.66 -46.82
#